data_AF-A0A8C5BDZ6-F1
#
_entry.id   AF-A0A8C5BDZ6-F1
#
_cell.length_a   1.000
_cell.length_b   1.000
_cell.length_c   1.000
_cell.angle_alpha   90.00
_cell.angle_beta   90.00
_cell.angle_gamma   90.00
#
_symmetry.space_group_name_H-M   'P 1'
#
loop_
_entity.id
_entity.type
_entity.pdbx_description
1 polymer ?
#
loop_
_entity_poly.entity_id
_entity_poly.type
_entity_poly.pdbx_seq_one_letter_code
_entity_poly.pdbx_strand_id
1 'polypeptide(L)'
;IGKRTQSCNIIALHCFRLNSSPENDPYKTLGVSKSASQTEIKKAYKHLAREWHPDKNKDPGAEDTFIKITKSYEILSNEERRANFDRYGQMEDNQAFGHSQQQGYRSSFHNSFYFDESFFHFPKSRDFADSKYLLHHAQFNSDVLPDSYRRPYLIKVTSDWCFACIHIEPVWRESVQELEPLGVGIGIVDMGYERRLASQLGAHRTPSILGVVNGRFTFFHQAVVRENLRQFIEDLLPQRMVEKVTDKNYQSFLNGWQSENKPSVLLFDQVPIFPLMYKLTAFAFRDYVRFGYVDQGEKYNTPLLRRFNINTHAPTMLLFKEDTEKPADIIQARGMKRQIMEEFVSNNKFLRVPRLVNQQLFDELCPVKQFHRRRKYCVLLITGEDQAFVPGNEAFLQFATANSKEVLRFAYVYQRQQQPLCQALLQNHAVLSPQVVILERRSPAGKVMYRSVIGGWNGSEEDKHRLYEQLELLQRDPAYLTSDVTLPELNNEMAPMFLIQWMNTAYDYFLQIYDDILYSNWREMMPILSLIFSALFILFGTVIIQAFSESGEDKPQKAKPRERPKAEEDDSSQPTTSSRPPKKDFVEVTELTDITYTSNLVKLRPGHINIVLVLSEASKNALLRKFAKEVFSFSGTQTLHFSFLNADKHRQWMPALLALTLDSAQGHSDDEESSDHTGYVLALNGYKKYFCLFRPVFTGDDASEASATRSRSHSREDGSGSRRASSRATSLEVHHKLDRLGLWMERLMEGTLTRLRVHAWPSLDPAHGSAES
;
A
#
# COMPACT_ATOMS: atom_id res chain seq x y z
N ILE A 1 33.06 -79.27 -9.66
CA ILE A 1 32.88 -80.15 -10.84
C ILE A 1 31.46 -79.90 -11.39
N GLY A 2 31.35 -79.41 -12.64
CA GLY A 2 30.12 -79.17 -13.44
C GLY A 2 29.39 -77.84 -13.17
N LYS A 3 29.58 -76.73 -13.93
CA LYS A 3 28.99 -76.35 -15.26
C LYS A 3 27.44 -76.36 -15.23
N ARG A 4 26.65 -75.40 -15.74
CA ARG A 4 26.82 -74.23 -16.65
C ARG A 4 25.42 -73.54 -16.82
N THR A 5 25.42 -72.23 -17.08
CA THR A 5 24.53 -71.44 -17.99
C THR A 5 23.00 -71.27 -17.77
N GLN A 6 22.62 -70.00 -17.54
CA GLN A 6 21.69 -69.13 -18.31
C GLN A 6 20.19 -69.45 -18.53
N SER A 7 19.38 -68.51 -18.00
CA SER A 7 18.36 -67.68 -18.69
C SER A 7 16.91 -68.17 -18.90
N CYS A 8 15.99 -67.30 -18.45
CA CYS A 8 14.60 -67.02 -18.87
C CYS A 8 13.57 -68.16 -18.75
N ASN A 9 12.34 -67.98 -18.24
CA ASN A 9 11.41 -66.86 -18.43
C ASN A 9 10.20 -67.00 -17.49
N ILE A 10 9.57 -65.84 -17.18
CA ILE A 10 8.14 -65.64 -16.87
C ILE A 10 7.62 -66.16 -15.52
N ILE A 11 7.50 -65.25 -14.54
CA ILE A 11 6.59 -65.37 -13.40
C ILE A 11 5.30 -64.63 -13.77
N ALA A 12 4.24 -65.38 -14.05
CA ALA A 12 2.88 -64.87 -14.10
C ALA A 12 2.37 -64.70 -12.65
N LEU A 13 2.40 -63.46 -12.15
CA LEU A 13 1.68 -63.07 -10.95
C LEU A 13 0.17 -63.04 -11.27
N HIS A 14 -0.59 -63.93 -10.65
CA HIS A 14 -2.03 -63.75 -10.48
C HIS A 14 -2.23 -62.58 -9.49
N CYS A 15 -2.42 -61.38 -10.02
CA CYS A 15 -2.91 -60.24 -9.27
C CYS A 15 -4.29 -60.55 -8.69
N PHE A 16 -4.40 -60.50 -7.36
CA PHE A 16 -5.64 -60.18 -6.67
C PHE A 16 -6.19 -58.86 -7.25
N ARG A 17 -7.24 -58.94 -8.08
CA ARG A 17 -8.02 -57.76 -8.46
C ARG A 17 -8.81 -57.32 -7.23
N LEU A 18 -8.36 -56.24 -6.59
CA LEU A 18 -9.25 -55.40 -5.79
C LEU A 18 -10.25 -54.77 -6.76
N ASN A 19 -11.48 -55.30 -6.80
CA ASN A 19 -12.60 -54.61 -7.41
C ASN A 19 -12.89 -53.39 -6.52
N SER A 20 -12.52 -52.20 -6.99
CA SER A 20 -13.11 -50.95 -6.51
C SER A 20 -14.62 -51.02 -6.71
N SER A 21 -15.37 -50.48 -5.75
CA SER A 21 -16.82 -50.38 -5.84
C SER A 21 -17.23 -49.71 -7.16
N PRO A 22 -18.35 -50.14 -7.79
CA PRO A 22 -18.77 -49.64 -9.09
C PRO A 22 -19.10 -48.14 -9.13
N GLU A 23 -19.12 -47.46 -7.98
CA GLU A 23 -19.45 -46.04 -7.82
C GLU A 23 -18.31 -45.05 -8.08
N ASN A 24 -17.04 -45.50 -8.14
CA ASN A 24 -15.88 -44.60 -8.25
C ASN A 24 -14.95 -44.90 -9.46
N ASP A 25 -15.48 -45.46 -10.56
CA ASP A 25 -14.69 -45.67 -11.78
C ASP A 25 -14.85 -44.48 -12.76
N PRO A 26 -13.81 -43.65 -12.99
CA PRO A 26 -13.92 -42.44 -13.82
C PRO A 26 -14.25 -42.75 -15.28
N TYR A 27 -13.89 -43.95 -15.77
CA TYR A 27 -14.25 -44.40 -17.12
C TYR A 27 -15.75 -44.67 -17.23
N LYS A 28 -16.34 -45.30 -16.20
CA LYS A 28 -17.78 -45.54 -16.15
C LYS A 28 -18.57 -44.25 -15.95
N THR A 29 -18.09 -43.33 -15.13
CA THR A 29 -18.73 -42.02 -14.90
C THR A 29 -18.79 -41.19 -16.18
N LEU A 30 -17.76 -41.24 -17.04
CA LEU A 30 -17.79 -40.59 -18.35
C LEU A 30 -18.43 -41.46 -19.46
N GLY A 31 -18.78 -42.71 -19.18
CA GLY A 31 -19.34 -43.63 -20.17
C GLY A 31 -18.37 -44.04 -21.29
N VAL A 32 -17.07 -44.01 -21.03
CA VAL A 32 -16.01 -44.29 -22.03
C VAL A 32 -15.22 -45.55 -21.68
N SER A 33 -14.66 -46.21 -22.70
CA SER A 33 -13.82 -47.40 -22.46
C SER A 33 -12.45 -47.01 -21.89
N LYS A 34 -11.78 -47.96 -21.20
CA LYS A 34 -10.40 -47.75 -20.73
C LYS A 34 -9.39 -47.51 -21.87
N SER A 35 -9.74 -47.90 -23.10
CA SER A 35 -8.94 -47.64 -24.30
C SER A 35 -9.35 -46.36 -25.04
N ALA A 36 -10.25 -45.54 -24.48
CA ALA A 36 -10.72 -44.32 -25.12
C ALA A 36 -9.58 -43.32 -25.32
N SER A 37 -9.56 -42.68 -26.49
CA SER A 37 -8.61 -41.62 -26.82
C SER A 37 -8.95 -40.33 -26.08
N GLN A 38 -7.97 -39.41 -25.93
CA GLN A 38 -8.20 -38.12 -25.26
C GLN A 38 -9.31 -37.28 -25.93
N THR A 39 -9.46 -37.44 -27.25
CA THR A 39 -10.52 -36.77 -28.02
C THR A 39 -11.90 -37.34 -27.69
N GLU A 40 -12.03 -38.65 -27.50
CA GLU A 40 -13.27 -39.32 -27.07
C GLU A 40 -13.64 -38.96 -25.63
N ILE A 41 -12.66 -38.91 -24.71
CA ILE A 41 -12.85 -38.48 -23.32
C ILE A 41 -13.35 -37.03 -23.26
N LYS A 42 -12.73 -36.12 -24.02
CA LYS A 42 -13.14 -34.72 -24.11
C LYS A 42 -14.53 -34.55 -24.74
N LYS A 43 -14.88 -35.40 -25.71
CA LYS A 43 -16.21 -35.39 -26.35
C LYS A 43 -17.29 -35.89 -25.39
N ALA A 44 -17.03 -36.97 -24.66
CA ALA A 44 -17.94 -37.51 -23.65
C ALA A 44 -18.17 -36.51 -22.51
N TYR A 45 -17.10 -35.88 -22.01
CA TYR A 45 -17.21 -34.82 -21.00
C TYR A 45 -18.06 -33.64 -21.50
N LYS A 46 -17.84 -33.14 -22.73
CA LYS A 46 -18.64 -32.04 -23.29
C LYS A 46 -20.12 -32.38 -23.43
N HIS A 47 -20.45 -33.64 -23.74
CA HIS A 47 -21.84 -34.11 -23.81
C HIS A 47 -22.48 -34.12 -22.42
N LEU A 48 -21.84 -34.83 -21.47
CA LEU A 48 -22.34 -35.01 -20.11
C LEU A 48 -22.38 -33.68 -19.33
N ALA A 49 -21.40 -32.80 -19.51
CA ALA A 49 -21.37 -31.49 -18.88
C ALA A 49 -22.46 -30.55 -19.41
N ARG A 50 -22.98 -30.76 -20.63
CA ARG A 50 -24.14 -30.02 -21.16
C ARG A 50 -25.45 -30.58 -20.64
N GLU A 51 -25.52 -31.88 -20.47
CA GLU A 51 -26.70 -32.64 -20.06
C GLU A 51 -26.96 -32.54 -18.55
N TRP A 52 -25.90 -32.55 -17.75
CA TRP A 52 -25.95 -32.46 -16.29
C TRP A 52 -25.57 -31.08 -15.76
N HIS A 53 -25.52 -30.06 -16.62
CA HIS A 53 -25.21 -28.70 -16.18
C HIS A 53 -26.27 -28.22 -15.18
N PRO A 54 -25.91 -27.72 -13.99
CA PRO A 54 -26.87 -27.31 -12.96
C PRO A 54 -27.83 -26.20 -13.45
N ASP A 55 -27.37 -25.34 -14.36
CA ASP A 55 -28.25 -24.31 -14.97
C ASP A 55 -29.29 -24.86 -15.98
N LYS A 56 -29.09 -26.07 -16.52
CA LYS A 56 -29.97 -26.64 -17.57
C LYS A 56 -30.77 -27.84 -17.08
N ASN A 57 -30.24 -28.60 -16.13
CA ASN A 57 -30.88 -29.76 -15.55
C ASN A 57 -31.32 -29.43 -14.11
N LYS A 58 -32.64 -29.46 -13.87
CA LYS A 58 -33.27 -29.11 -12.60
C LYS A 58 -33.41 -30.29 -11.63
N ASP A 59 -32.86 -31.47 -11.98
CA ASP A 59 -32.93 -32.64 -11.10
C ASP A 59 -32.10 -32.42 -9.83
N PRO A 60 -32.61 -32.81 -8.64
CA PRO A 60 -31.93 -32.57 -7.36
C PRO A 60 -30.62 -33.35 -7.20
N GLY A 61 -30.32 -34.32 -8.09
CA GLY A 61 -29.05 -35.05 -8.15
C GLY A 61 -28.12 -34.61 -9.29
N ALA A 62 -28.47 -33.57 -10.05
CA ALA A 62 -27.69 -33.14 -11.22
C ALA A 62 -26.35 -32.52 -10.82
N GLU A 63 -26.33 -31.75 -9.73
CA GLU A 63 -25.10 -31.13 -9.20
C GLU A 63 -24.08 -32.18 -8.74
N ASP A 64 -24.52 -33.19 -7.98
CA ASP A 64 -23.66 -34.30 -7.53
C ASP A 64 -23.10 -35.10 -8.71
N THR A 65 -23.94 -35.33 -9.73
CA THR A 65 -23.54 -36.06 -10.94
C THR A 65 -22.55 -35.23 -11.78
N PHE A 66 -22.76 -33.93 -11.89
CA PHE A 66 -21.86 -32.99 -12.57
C PHE A 66 -20.48 -32.91 -11.89
N ILE A 67 -20.44 -32.90 -10.56
CA ILE A 67 -19.20 -32.95 -9.79
C ILE A 67 -18.44 -34.25 -10.09
N LYS A 68 -19.14 -35.40 -10.12
CA LYS A 68 -18.54 -36.71 -10.46
C LYS A 68 -17.98 -36.74 -11.88
N ILE A 69 -18.72 -36.20 -12.86
CA ILE A 69 -18.30 -36.09 -14.27
C ILE A 69 -17.03 -35.23 -14.39
N THR A 70 -16.97 -34.10 -13.68
CA THR A 70 -15.84 -33.17 -13.72
C THR A 70 -14.58 -33.78 -13.11
N LYS A 71 -14.70 -34.41 -11.94
CA LYS A 71 -13.58 -35.13 -11.29
C LYS A 71 -13.05 -36.27 -12.16
N SER A 72 -13.95 -37.00 -12.82
CA SER A 72 -13.56 -38.10 -13.72
C SER A 72 -12.80 -37.59 -14.95
N TYR A 73 -13.20 -36.45 -15.51
CA TYR A 73 -12.48 -35.82 -16.62
C TYR A 73 -11.10 -35.28 -16.21
N GLU A 74 -10.95 -34.74 -15.00
CA GLU A 74 -9.65 -34.28 -14.51
C GLU A 74 -8.61 -35.40 -14.43
N ILE A 75 -9.02 -36.59 -13.99
CA ILE A 75 -8.13 -37.77 -13.91
C ILE A 75 -7.78 -38.28 -15.30
N LEU A 76 -8.76 -38.34 -16.20
CA LEU A 76 -8.60 -38.97 -17.51
C LEU A 76 -8.03 -38.03 -18.59
N SER A 77 -8.15 -36.71 -18.42
CA SER A 77 -7.70 -35.71 -19.42
C SER A 77 -6.18 -35.54 -19.49
N ASN A 78 -5.45 -35.90 -18.44
CA ASN A 78 -3.99 -35.89 -18.40
C ASN A 78 -3.44 -37.31 -18.47
N GLU A 79 -2.56 -37.57 -19.44
CA GLU A 79 -1.99 -38.89 -19.71
C GLU A 79 -1.22 -39.49 -18.51
N GLU A 80 -0.53 -38.65 -17.74
CA GLU A 80 0.24 -39.04 -16.55
C GLU A 80 -0.68 -39.41 -15.39
N ARG A 81 -1.72 -38.59 -15.13
CA ARG A 81 -2.72 -38.86 -14.09
C ARG A 81 -3.55 -40.10 -14.41
N ARG A 82 -3.92 -40.28 -15.69
CA ARG A 82 -4.61 -41.47 -16.18
C ARG A 82 -3.75 -42.72 -16.00
N ALA A 83 -2.47 -42.68 -16.36
CA ALA A 83 -1.55 -43.79 -16.19
C ALA A 83 -1.34 -44.16 -14.70
N ASN A 84 -1.29 -43.16 -13.81
CA ASN A 84 -1.22 -43.40 -12.36
C ASN A 84 -2.50 -44.03 -11.82
N PHE A 85 -3.68 -43.55 -12.25
CA PHE A 85 -4.96 -44.15 -11.90
C PHE A 85 -5.06 -45.61 -12.40
N ASP A 86 -4.65 -45.87 -13.64
CA ASP A 86 -4.68 -47.22 -14.23
C ASP A 86 -3.71 -48.21 -13.54
N ARG A 87 -2.59 -47.71 -12.99
CA ARG A 87 -1.58 -48.52 -12.30
C ARG A 87 -1.89 -48.75 -10.82
N TYR A 88 -2.38 -47.74 -10.11
CA TYR A 88 -2.47 -47.76 -8.65
C TYR A 88 -3.91 -47.64 -8.11
N GLY A 89 -4.89 -47.31 -8.95
CA GLY A 89 -6.30 -47.22 -8.57
C GLY A 89 -6.64 -46.14 -7.52
N GLN A 90 -5.70 -45.25 -7.21
CA GLN A 90 -5.89 -44.18 -6.22
C GLN A 90 -6.50 -42.95 -6.89
N MET A 91 -7.69 -42.56 -6.44
CA MET A 91 -8.09 -41.16 -6.44
C MET A 91 -7.37 -40.53 -5.25
N GLU A 92 -6.52 -39.52 -5.45
CA GLU A 92 -5.88 -38.81 -4.35
C GLU A 92 -6.96 -38.13 -3.49
N ASP A 93 -7.37 -38.79 -2.41
CA ASP A 93 -8.05 -38.20 -1.28
C ASP A 93 -7.26 -38.56 -0.01
N ASN A 94 -6.52 -37.57 0.49
CA ASN A 94 -5.82 -37.42 1.78
C ASN A 94 -4.45 -38.08 2.08
N GLN A 95 -3.48 -37.22 2.41
CA GLN A 95 -2.49 -37.34 3.51
C GLN A 95 -1.76 -35.98 3.68
N ALA A 96 -1.43 -35.41 4.84
CA ALA A 96 -1.87 -35.43 6.24
C ALA A 96 -1.06 -34.32 6.95
N PHE A 97 -1.67 -33.28 7.52
CA PHE A 97 -1.10 -32.50 8.63
C PHE A 97 -2.22 -32.05 9.57
N GLY A 98 -1.99 -32.27 10.86
CA GLY A 98 -3.00 -32.36 11.92
C GLY A 98 -3.76 -31.07 12.25
N HIS A 99 -4.91 -31.30 12.87
CA HIS A 99 -5.95 -30.35 13.27
C HIS A 99 -5.48 -29.09 14.01
N SER A 100 -5.67 -27.92 13.39
CA SER A 100 -6.37 -26.77 14.01
C SER A 100 -6.69 -25.70 12.95
N GLN A 101 -7.97 -25.51 12.66
CA GLN A 101 -8.66 -24.33 12.09
C GLN A 101 -9.68 -24.71 11.03
N GLN A 102 -10.94 -24.62 11.41
CA GLN A 102 -12.10 -24.80 10.56
C GLN A 102 -12.54 -23.43 10.03
N GLN A 103 -11.93 -22.96 8.93
CA GLN A 103 -12.44 -21.86 8.09
C GLN A 103 -11.56 -21.69 6.82
N GLY A 104 -11.55 -22.68 5.92
CA GLY A 104 -10.66 -22.63 4.75
C GLY A 104 -11.17 -23.32 3.48
N TYR A 105 -12.42 -23.76 3.41
CA TYR A 105 -12.91 -24.65 2.34
C TYR A 105 -13.96 -24.03 1.39
N ARG A 106 -13.91 -22.72 1.14
CA ARG A 106 -14.74 -22.08 0.10
C ARG A 106 -13.96 -21.44 -1.05
N SER A 107 -12.62 -21.48 -1.03
CA SER A 107 -11.79 -20.80 -2.05
C SER A 107 -11.27 -21.71 -3.18
N SER A 108 -11.60 -23.00 -3.20
CA SER A 108 -11.10 -23.94 -4.22
C SER A 108 -12.08 -24.20 -5.38
N PHE A 109 -13.35 -23.76 -5.26
CA PHE A 109 -14.39 -24.08 -6.25
C PHE A 109 -14.46 -23.14 -7.48
N HIS A 110 -13.72 -22.03 -7.51
CA HIS A 110 -13.78 -21.06 -8.62
C HIS A 110 -12.65 -21.18 -9.65
N ASN A 111 -11.77 -22.20 -9.51
CA ASN A 111 -10.62 -22.45 -10.40
C ASN A 111 -10.92 -23.40 -11.59
N SER A 112 -12.18 -23.80 -11.81
CA SER A 112 -12.56 -24.77 -12.86
C SER A 112 -13.24 -24.15 -14.09
N PHE A 113 -12.83 -22.96 -14.53
CA PHE A 113 -13.21 -22.42 -15.84
C PHE A 113 -11.98 -22.29 -16.74
N TYR A 114 -11.54 -23.44 -17.28
CA TYR A 114 -10.57 -23.50 -18.37
C TYR A 114 -11.26 -23.16 -19.69
N PHE A 115 -11.11 -21.91 -20.15
CA PHE A 115 -11.29 -21.58 -21.57
C PHE A 115 -10.01 -21.91 -22.35
N ASP A 116 -10.20 -22.33 -23.59
CA ASP A 116 -9.22 -22.79 -24.56
C ASP A 116 -7.97 -21.87 -24.65
N GLU A 117 -6.77 -22.43 -24.43
CA GLU A 117 -5.48 -21.74 -24.30
C GLU A 117 -4.89 -21.18 -25.60
N SER A 118 -5.67 -21.07 -26.66
CA SER A 118 -5.17 -20.63 -27.98
C SER A 118 -5.45 -19.16 -28.31
N PHE A 119 -6.24 -18.43 -27.49
CA PHE A 119 -6.70 -17.08 -27.84
C PHE A 119 -6.21 -15.94 -26.94
N PHE A 120 -5.77 -16.20 -25.70
CA PHE A 120 -5.14 -15.20 -24.84
C PHE A 120 -4.00 -15.83 -24.04
N HIS A 121 -2.77 -15.39 -24.31
CA HIS A 121 -1.61 -15.76 -23.51
C HIS A 121 -1.62 -14.93 -22.21
N PHE A 122 -2.42 -15.36 -21.23
CA PHE A 122 -2.31 -14.85 -19.86
C PHE A 122 -1.25 -15.69 -19.13
N PRO A 123 -0.21 -15.10 -18.53
CA PRO A 123 0.72 -15.87 -17.70
C PRO A 123 -0.02 -16.37 -16.47
N LYS A 124 -0.51 -17.60 -16.50
CA LYS A 124 -1.18 -18.29 -15.39
C LYS A 124 -0.16 -19.03 -14.52
N SER A 125 0.66 -18.25 -13.87
CA SER A 125 1.31 -18.61 -12.62
C SER A 125 1.38 -17.30 -11.85
N ARG A 126 0.85 -17.23 -10.63
CA ARG A 126 1.49 -16.34 -9.65
C ARG A 126 2.91 -16.87 -9.59
N ASP A 127 3.82 -16.23 -10.33
CA ASP A 127 5.19 -16.69 -10.43
C ASP A 127 5.68 -16.92 -9.00
N PHE A 128 6.38 -18.02 -8.75
CA PHE A 128 7.01 -18.35 -7.46
C PHE A 128 7.85 -17.17 -6.89
N ALA A 129 8.17 -16.18 -7.74
CA ALA A 129 8.79 -14.91 -7.42
C ALA A 129 7.89 -13.93 -6.62
N ASP A 130 6.58 -13.86 -6.87
CA ASP A 130 5.69 -12.90 -6.17
C ASP A 130 5.41 -13.31 -4.72
N SER A 131 5.44 -14.61 -4.41
CA SER A 131 5.31 -15.10 -3.03
C SER A 131 6.45 -14.64 -2.13
N LYS A 132 7.64 -14.34 -2.68
CA LYS A 132 8.78 -13.83 -1.91
C LYS A 132 8.51 -12.44 -1.33
N TYR A 133 7.75 -11.62 -2.07
CA TYR A 133 7.53 -10.21 -1.72
C TYR A 133 6.17 -9.97 -1.09
N LEU A 134 5.33 -11.00 -0.94
CA LEU A 134 4.02 -10.87 -0.31
C LEU A 134 4.18 -10.45 1.16
N LEU A 135 3.58 -9.33 1.53
CA LEU A 135 3.65 -8.79 2.88
C LEU A 135 2.34 -9.02 3.63
N HIS A 136 2.46 -9.64 4.80
CA HIS A 136 1.38 -9.76 5.77
C HIS A 136 1.45 -8.63 6.81
N HIS A 137 0.32 -8.26 7.39
CA HIS A 137 0.26 -7.20 8.40
C HIS A 137 1.23 -7.43 9.58
N ALA A 138 1.39 -8.67 10.06
CA ALA A 138 2.30 -8.96 11.16
C ALA A 138 3.77 -8.73 10.78
N GLN A 139 4.19 -9.30 9.65
CA GLN A 139 5.55 -9.17 9.12
C GLN A 139 5.89 -7.73 8.77
N PHE A 140 4.93 -6.97 8.25
CA PHE A 140 5.12 -5.55 7.96
C PHE A 140 5.47 -4.75 9.22
N ASN A 141 4.75 -5.00 10.32
CA ASN A 141 4.98 -4.27 11.57
C ASN A 141 6.25 -4.73 12.31
N SER A 142 6.61 -6.01 12.24
CA SER A 142 7.81 -6.54 12.91
C SER A 142 9.10 -6.27 12.14
N ASP A 143 9.06 -6.37 10.82
CA ASP A 143 10.28 -6.41 9.99
C ASP A 143 10.41 -5.15 9.14
N VAL A 144 9.36 -4.82 8.35
CA VAL A 144 9.44 -3.74 7.35
C VAL A 144 9.46 -2.37 8.00
N LEU A 145 8.58 -2.10 8.98
CA LEU A 145 8.52 -0.78 9.63
C LEU A 145 9.81 -0.40 10.35
N PRO A 146 10.40 -1.24 11.23
CA PRO A 146 11.67 -0.89 11.89
C PRO A 146 12.83 -0.76 10.90
N ASP A 147 12.84 -1.58 9.86
CA ASP A 147 13.91 -1.58 8.86
C ASP A 147 13.79 -0.42 7.85
N SER A 148 12.59 0.19 7.72
CA SER A 148 12.37 1.38 6.88
C SER A 148 13.19 2.60 7.29
N TYR A 149 13.76 2.61 8.50
CA TYR A 149 14.69 3.63 8.97
C TYR A 149 16.11 3.45 8.43
N ARG A 150 16.44 2.27 7.89
CA ARG A 150 17.76 1.92 7.34
C ARG A 150 17.74 1.70 5.84
N ARG A 151 16.60 1.30 5.25
CA ARG A 151 16.45 1.23 3.80
C ARG A 151 15.04 1.65 3.36
N PRO A 152 14.89 2.29 2.19
CA PRO A 152 13.58 2.57 1.63
C PRO A 152 12.91 1.29 1.15
N TYR A 153 11.59 1.23 1.27
CA TYR A 153 10.77 0.17 0.69
C TYR A 153 9.89 0.69 -0.43
N LEU A 154 9.77 -0.08 -1.51
CA LEU A 154 8.81 0.10 -2.59
C LEU A 154 7.74 -0.98 -2.46
N ILE A 155 6.49 -0.57 -2.24
CA ILE A 155 5.38 -1.48 -2.01
C ILE A 155 4.31 -1.26 -3.09
N LYS A 156 3.94 -2.32 -3.81
CA LYS A 156 2.74 -2.30 -4.66
C LYS A 156 1.56 -2.92 -3.94
N VAL A 157 0.40 -2.28 -4.06
CA VAL A 157 -0.88 -2.77 -3.59
C VAL A 157 -1.70 -3.18 -4.80
N THR A 158 -2.00 -4.46 -4.92
CA THR A 158 -2.69 -5.07 -6.07
C THR A 158 -3.91 -5.86 -5.63
N SER A 159 -4.67 -6.37 -6.59
CA SER A 159 -5.83 -7.24 -6.38
C SER A 159 -5.92 -8.25 -7.51
N ASP A 160 -6.40 -9.45 -7.22
CA ASP A 160 -6.55 -10.56 -8.18
C ASP A 160 -7.44 -10.21 -9.40
N TRP A 161 -8.31 -9.20 -9.27
CA TRP A 161 -9.25 -8.78 -10.31
C TRP A 161 -8.97 -7.36 -10.84
N CYS A 162 -7.70 -7.03 -11.04
CA CYS A 162 -7.27 -5.69 -11.43
C CYS A 162 -6.54 -5.70 -12.79
N PHE A 163 -7.24 -5.30 -13.86
CA PHE A 163 -6.66 -5.22 -15.21
C PHE A 163 -5.49 -4.22 -15.29
N ALA A 164 -5.58 -3.09 -14.60
CA ALA A 164 -4.49 -2.12 -14.52
C ALA A 164 -3.24 -2.70 -13.82
N CYS A 165 -3.43 -3.63 -12.88
CA CYS A 165 -2.33 -4.30 -12.20
C CYS A 165 -1.55 -5.23 -13.15
N ILE A 166 -2.24 -5.87 -14.10
CA ILE A 166 -1.59 -6.69 -15.15
C ILE A 166 -0.69 -5.84 -16.05
N HIS A 167 -1.12 -4.62 -16.39
CA HIS A 167 -0.35 -3.73 -17.26
C HIS A 167 0.93 -3.20 -16.64
N ILE A 168 0.95 -2.98 -15.32
CA ILE A 168 2.14 -2.49 -14.62
C ILE A 168 3.15 -3.61 -14.28
N GLU A 169 2.72 -4.88 -14.33
CA GLU A 169 3.53 -6.02 -13.87
C GLU A 169 4.89 -6.16 -14.58
N PRO A 170 5.00 -6.01 -15.92
CA PRO A 170 6.29 -6.11 -16.61
C PRO A 170 7.28 -5.02 -16.16
N VAL A 171 6.78 -3.77 -16.05
CA VAL A 171 7.59 -2.62 -15.61
C VAL A 171 8.01 -2.77 -14.15
N TRP A 172 7.09 -3.23 -13.30
CA TRP A 172 7.37 -3.52 -11.90
C TRP A 172 8.49 -4.55 -11.75
N ARG A 173 8.40 -5.66 -12.48
CA ARG A 173 9.40 -6.74 -12.44
C ARG A 173 10.77 -6.26 -12.87
N GLU A 174 10.86 -5.50 -13.97
CA GLU A 174 12.12 -4.90 -14.42
C GLU A 174 12.69 -3.94 -13.38
N SER A 175 11.83 -3.10 -12.77
CA SER A 175 12.24 -2.16 -11.73
C SER A 175 12.73 -2.86 -10.46
N VAL A 176 12.07 -3.96 -10.05
CA VAL A 176 12.50 -4.78 -8.91
C VAL A 176 13.87 -5.41 -9.15
N GLN A 177 14.11 -5.92 -10.36
CA GLN A 177 15.41 -6.51 -10.73
C GLN A 177 16.57 -5.49 -10.67
N GLU A 178 16.30 -4.20 -10.93
CA GLU A 178 17.28 -3.13 -10.78
C GLU A 178 17.42 -2.66 -9.32
N LEU A 179 16.31 -2.43 -8.62
CA LEU A 179 16.30 -1.76 -7.31
C LEU A 179 16.62 -2.69 -6.14
N GLU A 180 16.23 -3.97 -6.19
CA GLU A 180 16.50 -4.92 -5.11
C GLU A 180 18.01 -5.16 -4.90
N PRO A 181 18.86 -5.33 -5.92
CA PRO A 181 20.32 -5.44 -5.74
C PRO A 181 20.97 -4.16 -5.20
N LEU A 182 20.37 -3.00 -5.47
CA LEU A 182 20.75 -1.73 -4.86
C LEU A 182 20.28 -1.64 -3.39
N GLY A 183 19.44 -2.59 -2.98
CA GLY A 183 18.90 -2.87 -1.65
C GLY A 183 17.82 -1.90 -1.18
N VAL A 184 16.96 -1.53 -2.12
CA VAL A 184 15.59 -1.11 -1.84
C VAL A 184 14.80 -2.36 -1.40
N GLY A 185 14.04 -2.24 -0.32
CA GLY A 185 13.13 -3.31 0.11
C GLY A 185 11.90 -3.38 -0.80
N ILE A 186 11.47 -4.58 -1.19
CA ILE A 186 10.33 -4.75 -2.11
C ILE A 186 9.18 -5.43 -1.38
N GLY A 187 7.97 -4.90 -1.55
CA GLY A 187 6.75 -5.43 -0.94
C GLY A 187 5.58 -5.50 -1.92
N ILE A 188 4.74 -6.51 -1.73
CA ILE A 188 3.50 -6.72 -2.46
C ILE A 188 2.40 -6.94 -1.43
N VAL A 189 1.38 -6.11 -1.44
CA VAL A 189 0.20 -6.26 -0.60
C VAL A 189 -0.99 -6.56 -1.48
N ASP A 190 -1.60 -7.71 -1.26
CA ASP A 190 -2.84 -8.05 -1.94
C ASP A 190 -4.03 -7.49 -1.14
N MET A 191 -4.77 -6.57 -1.73
CA MET A 191 -5.95 -5.96 -1.11
C MET A 191 -7.07 -6.98 -0.84
N GLY A 192 -7.11 -8.10 -1.57
CA GLY A 192 -8.07 -9.18 -1.37
C GLY A 192 -7.85 -9.93 -0.05
N TYR A 193 -6.59 -10.26 0.27
CA TYR A 193 -6.22 -11.05 1.46
C TYR A 193 -5.85 -10.17 2.65
N GLU A 194 -5.10 -9.08 2.43
CA GLU A 194 -4.50 -8.24 3.47
C GLU A 194 -5.15 -6.85 3.53
N ARG A 195 -6.49 -6.81 3.60
CA ARG A 195 -7.27 -5.55 3.71
C ARG A 195 -6.84 -4.67 4.87
N ARG A 196 -6.48 -5.28 5.99
CA ARG A 196 -6.03 -4.56 7.19
C ARG A 196 -4.75 -3.78 6.92
N LEU A 197 -3.76 -4.42 6.28
CA LEU A 197 -2.51 -3.78 5.91
C LEU A 197 -2.74 -2.71 4.83
N ALA A 198 -3.53 -3.02 3.79
CA ALA A 198 -3.88 -2.03 2.76
C ALA A 198 -4.54 -0.77 3.36
N SER A 199 -5.45 -0.96 4.33
CA SER A 199 -6.07 0.16 5.05
C SER A 199 -5.10 0.91 5.96
N GLN A 200 -4.16 0.23 6.62
CA GLN A 200 -3.10 0.87 7.43
C GLN A 200 -2.16 1.73 6.55
N LEU A 201 -1.89 1.27 5.33
CA LEU A 201 -1.08 1.98 4.35
C LEU A 201 -1.83 3.14 3.68
N GLY A 202 -3.13 3.31 3.92
CA GLY A 202 -3.98 4.30 3.25
C GLY A 202 -4.32 3.95 1.78
N ALA A 203 -4.03 2.71 1.35
CA ALA A 203 -4.24 2.27 -0.01
C ALA A 203 -5.68 1.78 -0.20
N HIS A 204 -6.56 2.67 -0.65
CA HIS A 204 -7.98 2.37 -0.89
C HIS A 204 -8.31 2.01 -2.35
N ARG A 205 -7.34 2.16 -3.26
CA ARG A 205 -7.50 1.89 -4.71
C ARG A 205 -6.40 0.95 -5.20
N THR A 206 -6.69 0.18 -6.25
CA THR A 206 -5.71 -0.70 -6.91
C THR A 206 -5.60 -0.37 -8.40
N PRO A 207 -4.39 -0.35 -8.98
CA PRO A 207 -3.10 -0.48 -8.31
C PRO A 207 -2.74 0.80 -7.56
N SER A 208 -2.11 0.65 -6.40
CA SER A 208 -1.41 1.76 -5.73
C SER A 208 0.04 1.37 -5.52
N ILE A 209 0.98 2.28 -5.79
CA ILE A 209 2.40 2.08 -5.48
C ILE A 209 2.75 3.12 -4.41
N LEU A 210 3.47 2.70 -3.38
CA LEU A 210 3.88 3.58 -2.30
C LEU A 210 5.31 3.29 -1.85
N GLY A 211 5.95 4.32 -1.35
CA GLY A 211 7.26 4.29 -0.71
C GLY A 211 7.12 4.26 0.80
N VAL A 212 8.00 3.54 1.50
CA VAL A 212 8.11 3.60 2.96
C VAL A 212 9.53 3.96 3.37
N VAL A 213 9.69 5.09 4.07
CA VAL A 213 10.98 5.57 4.61
C VAL A 213 10.76 6.20 5.98
N ASN A 214 11.59 5.83 6.97
CA ASN A 214 11.48 6.31 8.35
C ASN A 214 10.06 6.12 8.95
N GLY A 215 9.39 5.03 8.61
CA GLY A 215 8.01 4.75 9.02
C GLY A 215 6.92 5.60 8.35
N ARG A 216 7.27 6.47 7.38
CA ARG A 216 6.33 7.32 6.64
C ARG A 216 5.98 6.70 5.30
N PHE A 217 4.72 6.84 4.90
CA PHE A 217 4.19 6.34 3.63
C PHE A 217 4.02 7.49 2.65
N THR A 218 4.49 7.32 1.42
CA THR A 218 4.34 8.30 0.34
C THR A 218 3.79 7.61 -0.88
N PHE A 219 2.76 8.18 -1.51
CA PHE A 219 2.14 7.57 -2.69
C PHE A 219 2.86 7.99 -3.97
N PHE A 220 3.02 7.04 -4.89
CA PHE A 220 3.52 7.28 -6.23
C PHE A 220 2.36 7.69 -7.16
N HIS A 221 2.48 8.88 -7.77
CA HIS A 221 1.41 9.48 -8.58
C HIS A 221 1.75 9.59 -10.07
N GLN A 222 3.01 9.35 -10.45
CA GLN A 222 3.46 9.49 -11.84
C GLN A 222 3.11 8.26 -12.69
N ALA A 223 3.38 8.31 -13.98
CA ALA A 223 3.24 7.14 -14.85
C ALA A 223 4.22 6.04 -14.41
N VAL A 224 3.72 4.80 -14.32
CA VAL A 224 4.52 3.64 -13.90
C VAL A 224 5.50 3.26 -15.01
N VAL A 225 6.69 3.86 -14.93
CA VAL A 225 7.84 3.65 -15.82
C VAL A 225 9.06 3.48 -14.93
N ARG A 226 10.03 2.65 -15.35
CA ARG A 226 11.22 2.32 -14.57
C ARG A 226 11.96 3.57 -14.06
N GLU A 227 12.18 4.55 -14.94
CA GLU A 227 12.89 5.78 -14.60
C GLU A 227 12.15 6.61 -13.54
N ASN A 228 10.81 6.69 -13.63
CA ASN A 228 9.99 7.40 -12.64
C ASN A 228 9.97 6.69 -11.29
N LEU A 229 9.92 5.35 -11.27
CA LEU A 229 9.98 4.57 -10.03
C LEU A 229 11.34 4.70 -9.35
N ARG A 230 12.42 4.71 -10.13
CA ARG A 230 13.77 4.96 -9.64
C ARG A 230 13.88 6.37 -9.06
N GLN A 231 13.41 7.39 -9.79
CA GLN A 231 13.43 8.77 -9.33
C GLN A 231 12.60 8.93 -8.05
N PHE A 232 11.42 8.28 -7.99
CA PHE A 232 10.60 8.26 -6.80
C PHE A 232 11.39 7.75 -5.59
N ILE A 233 12.11 6.62 -5.70
CA ILE A 233 12.98 6.13 -4.60
C ILE A 233 14.07 7.14 -4.23
N GLU A 234 14.69 7.81 -5.20
CA GLU A 234 15.67 8.87 -4.93
C GLU A 234 15.04 10.04 -4.16
N ASP A 235 13.80 10.42 -4.47
CA ASP A 235 13.05 11.51 -3.84
C ASP A 235 12.57 11.15 -2.42
N LEU A 236 12.39 9.86 -2.10
CA LEU A 236 12.06 9.41 -0.74
C LEU A 236 13.21 9.62 0.26
N LEU A 237 14.44 9.71 -0.24
CA LEU A 237 15.61 9.79 0.62
C LEU A 237 15.79 11.22 1.16
N PRO A 238 16.24 11.38 2.42
CA PRO A 238 16.49 12.70 2.99
C PRO A 238 17.44 13.55 2.13
N GLN A 239 17.13 14.84 2.01
CA GLN A 239 18.02 15.79 1.35
C GLN A 239 19.31 15.95 2.15
N ARG A 240 20.47 16.03 1.46
CA ARG A 240 21.81 16.25 2.04
C ARG A 240 22.43 15.09 2.86
N MET A 241 22.16 13.83 2.53
CA MET A 241 22.88 12.70 3.15
C MET A 241 24.36 12.64 2.79
N VAL A 242 24.72 13.16 1.61
CA VAL A 242 26.08 13.13 1.09
C VAL A 242 26.50 14.52 0.71
N GLU A 243 27.63 14.96 1.27
CA GLU A 243 28.20 16.27 1.00
C GLU A 243 29.09 16.23 -0.24
N LYS A 244 28.99 17.23 -1.11
CA LYS A 244 29.95 17.39 -2.21
C LYS A 244 31.27 17.92 -1.64
N VAL A 245 32.33 17.16 -1.81
CA VAL A 245 33.68 17.45 -1.31
C VAL A 245 34.58 17.88 -2.46
N THR A 246 35.36 18.92 -2.19
CA THR A 246 36.28 19.63 -3.09
C THR A 246 37.58 19.90 -2.34
N ASP A 247 38.63 20.37 -3.03
CA ASP A 247 39.91 20.71 -2.37
C ASP A 247 39.79 21.82 -1.32
N LYS A 248 38.71 22.61 -1.35
CA LYS A 248 38.50 23.71 -0.40
C LYS A 248 37.85 23.26 0.91
N ASN A 249 36.94 22.28 0.87
CA ASN A 249 36.17 21.85 2.04
C ASN A 249 36.56 20.49 2.61
N TYR A 250 37.40 19.68 1.93
CA TYR A 250 37.71 18.33 2.40
C TYR A 250 38.26 18.28 3.84
N GLN A 251 39.08 19.24 4.25
CA GLN A 251 39.59 19.28 5.63
C GLN A 251 38.48 19.52 6.63
N SER A 252 37.57 20.47 6.35
CA SER A 252 36.41 20.71 7.20
C SER A 252 35.49 19.50 7.27
N PHE A 253 35.32 18.80 6.15
CA PHE A 253 34.52 17.57 6.08
C PHE A 253 35.16 16.45 6.92
N LEU A 254 36.47 16.21 6.76
CA LEU A 254 37.19 15.17 7.51
C LEU A 254 37.23 15.50 9.00
N ASN A 255 37.48 16.74 9.39
CA ASN A 255 37.49 17.18 10.81
C ASN A 255 36.11 17.14 11.48
N GLY A 256 35.02 16.91 10.73
CA GLY A 256 33.67 16.75 11.28
C GLY A 256 33.50 15.60 12.27
N TRP A 257 34.46 14.66 12.33
CA TRP A 257 34.44 13.56 13.31
C TRP A 257 34.42 14.07 14.77
N GLN A 258 35.00 15.24 15.04
CA GLN A 258 35.07 15.81 16.40
C GLN A 258 33.69 16.20 16.94
N SER A 259 32.85 16.81 16.09
CA SER A 259 31.51 17.24 16.47
C SER A 259 30.50 16.09 16.38
N GLU A 260 30.55 15.30 15.30
CA GLU A 260 29.53 14.29 15.00
C GLU A 260 29.82 12.92 15.61
N ASN A 261 31.05 12.68 16.09
CA ASN A 261 31.50 11.39 16.63
C ASN A 261 31.33 10.22 15.64
N LYS A 262 31.57 10.48 14.35
CA LYS A 262 31.42 9.52 13.24
C LYS A 262 32.68 9.49 12.38
N PRO A 263 33.09 8.31 11.86
CA PRO A 263 34.04 8.22 10.76
C PRO A 263 33.49 8.89 9.49
N SER A 264 34.41 9.29 8.61
CA SER A 264 34.10 9.97 7.36
C SER A 264 34.54 9.11 6.17
N VAL A 265 33.63 8.90 5.22
CA VAL A 265 33.90 8.17 3.97
C VAL A 265 33.93 9.14 2.81
N LEU A 266 35.01 9.12 2.03
CA LEU A 266 35.14 9.86 0.77
C LEU A 266 35.01 8.91 -0.41
N LEU A 267 34.04 9.18 -1.26
CA LEU A 267 33.75 8.45 -2.49
C LEU A 267 34.26 9.24 -3.68
N PHE A 268 35.11 8.63 -4.49
CA PHE A 268 35.65 9.21 -5.70
C PHE A 268 35.08 8.46 -6.90
N ASP A 269 34.37 9.15 -7.79
CA ASP A 269 33.86 8.56 -9.03
C ASP A 269 33.80 9.63 -10.14
N GLN A 270 33.73 9.22 -11.40
CA GLN A 270 33.73 10.11 -12.58
C GLN A 270 32.33 10.67 -12.90
N VAL A 271 31.29 10.11 -12.30
CA VAL A 271 29.90 10.50 -12.58
C VAL A 271 29.57 11.79 -11.83
N PRO A 272 29.18 12.89 -12.47
CA PRO A 272 28.94 14.15 -11.76
C PRO A 272 27.73 14.08 -10.80
N ILE A 273 26.78 13.20 -11.10
CA ILE A 273 25.59 12.94 -10.29
C ILE A 273 25.86 11.74 -9.40
N PHE A 274 25.69 11.92 -8.09
CA PHE A 274 25.90 10.87 -7.10
C PHE A 274 24.95 9.67 -7.33
N PRO A 275 25.46 8.48 -7.72
CA PRO A 275 24.62 7.34 -8.05
C PRO A 275 23.72 6.84 -6.91
N LEU A 276 22.51 6.35 -7.24
CA LEU A 276 21.52 5.84 -6.27
C LEU A 276 22.08 4.77 -5.33
N MET A 277 22.94 3.87 -5.83
CA MET A 277 23.58 2.84 -5.00
C MET A 277 24.28 3.45 -3.77
N TYR A 278 25.07 4.49 -3.98
CA TYR A 278 25.80 5.15 -2.91
C TYR A 278 24.87 5.96 -2.00
N LYS A 279 23.78 6.55 -2.54
CA LYS A 279 22.74 7.20 -1.72
C LYS A 279 22.08 6.20 -0.75
N LEU A 280 21.77 5.00 -1.23
CA LEU A 280 21.16 3.95 -0.41
C LEU A 280 22.12 3.43 0.65
N THR A 281 23.40 3.23 0.32
CA THR A 281 24.40 2.87 1.33
C THR A 281 24.59 3.98 2.36
N ALA A 282 24.63 5.24 1.92
CA ALA A 282 24.74 6.39 2.82
C ALA A 282 23.53 6.47 3.76
N PHE A 283 22.31 6.22 3.26
CA PHE A 283 21.10 6.15 4.08
C PHE A 283 21.18 5.04 5.13
N ALA A 284 21.62 3.84 4.74
CA ALA A 284 21.72 2.69 5.63
C ALA A 284 22.70 2.89 6.80
N PHE A 285 23.76 3.66 6.59
CA PHE A 285 24.79 3.92 7.59
C PHE A 285 24.80 5.36 8.12
N ARG A 286 23.74 6.15 7.88
CA ARG A 286 23.67 7.58 8.25
C ARG A 286 23.95 7.85 9.73
N ASP A 287 23.58 6.90 10.60
CA ASP A 287 23.72 7.03 12.05
C ASP A 287 25.15 6.71 12.53
N TYR A 288 25.95 6.04 11.69
CA TYR A 288 27.30 5.58 12.04
C TYR A 288 28.41 6.32 11.30
N VAL A 289 28.21 6.66 10.02
CA VAL A 289 29.26 7.14 9.12
C VAL A 289 28.77 8.32 8.30
N ARG A 290 29.62 9.33 8.12
CA ARG A 290 29.38 10.48 7.24
C ARG A 290 29.90 10.18 5.84
N PHE A 291 29.13 10.52 4.82
CA PHE A 291 29.50 10.30 3.42
C PHE A 291 29.78 11.61 2.69
N GLY A 292 30.90 11.64 1.97
CA GLY A 292 31.32 12.73 1.11
C GLY A 292 31.59 12.22 -0.30
N TYR A 293 31.27 13.02 -1.29
CA TYR A 293 31.42 12.67 -2.70
C TYR A 293 32.35 13.65 -3.42
N VAL A 294 33.35 13.12 -4.11
CA VAL A 294 34.32 13.86 -4.91
C VAL A 294 34.13 13.46 -6.37
N ASP A 295 33.78 14.45 -7.19
CA ASP A 295 33.72 14.29 -8.64
C ASP A 295 35.14 14.33 -9.23
N GLN A 296 35.56 13.21 -9.84
CA GLN A 296 36.87 13.08 -10.49
C GLN A 296 36.94 13.81 -11.84
N GLY A 297 35.80 14.08 -12.49
CA GLY A 297 35.72 14.81 -13.76
C GLY A 297 35.98 16.31 -13.62
N GLU A 298 35.91 16.83 -12.38
CA GLU A 298 36.10 18.24 -12.09
C GLU A 298 37.58 18.63 -12.07
N LYS A 299 37.96 19.56 -12.97
CA LYS A 299 39.36 20.01 -13.14
C LYS A 299 40.02 20.50 -11.85
N TYR A 300 39.24 21.07 -10.92
CA TYR A 300 39.80 21.60 -9.68
C TYR A 300 40.19 20.52 -8.67
N ASN A 301 39.54 19.35 -8.64
CA ASN A 301 39.81 18.26 -7.66
C ASN A 301 41.12 17.48 -7.92
N THR A 302 41.91 17.90 -8.90
CA THR A 302 43.19 17.26 -9.28
C THR A 302 44.22 17.17 -8.13
N PRO A 303 44.35 18.18 -7.23
CA PRO A 303 45.22 18.08 -6.06
C PRO A 303 44.78 17.00 -5.06
N LEU A 304 43.49 16.91 -4.75
CA LEU A 304 42.95 15.88 -3.84
C LEU A 304 43.20 14.46 -4.37
N LEU A 305 42.97 14.25 -5.68
CA LEU A 305 43.24 12.96 -6.34
C LEU A 305 44.71 12.56 -6.23
N ARG A 306 45.63 13.52 -6.41
CA ARG A 306 47.08 13.30 -6.26
C ARG A 306 47.47 13.04 -4.80
N ARG A 307 46.88 13.75 -3.84
CA ARG A 307 47.18 13.60 -2.40
C ARG A 307 46.92 12.19 -1.91
N PHE A 308 45.80 11.59 -2.29
CA PHE A 308 45.41 10.25 -1.88
C PHE A 308 45.75 9.15 -2.89
N ASN A 309 46.51 9.49 -3.94
CA ASN A 309 46.93 8.56 -5.00
C ASN A 309 45.74 7.78 -5.62
N ILE A 310 44.64 8.50 -5.94
CA ILE A 310 43.43 7.92 -6.49
C ILE A 310 43.60 7.66 -7.99
N ASN A 311 43.37 6.42 -8.40
CA ASN A 311 43.32 6.06 -9.82
C ASN A 311 41.94 6.40 -10.40
N THR A 312 41.94 7.12 -11.52
CA THR A 312 40.71 7.63 -12.15
C THR A 312 39.89 6.56 -12.87
N HIS A 313 40.47 5.40 -13.19
CA HIS A 313 39.81 4.38 -14.00
C HIS A 313 38.83 3.47 -13.24
N ALA A 314 38.67 3.66 -11.94
CA ALA A 314 37.75 2.89 -11.11
C ALA A 314 37.27 3.74 -9.92
N PRO A 315 36.01 3.60 -9.50
CA PRO A 315 35.52 4.26 -8.30
C PRO A 315 36.33 3.77 -7.09
N THR A 316 36.63 4.70 -6.19
CA THR A 316 37.45 4.44 -5.01
C THR A 316 36.77 5.01 -3.78
N MET A 317 36.73 4.25 -2.71
CA MET A 317 36.16 4.66 -1.43
C MET A 317 37.27 4.64 -0.38
N LEU A 318 37.48 5.77 0.26
CA LEU A 318 38.43 5.96 1.36
C LEU A 318 37.66 6.16 2.65
N LEU A 319 38.09 5.52 3.73
CA LEU A 319 37.51 5.72 5.06
C LEU A 319 38.52 6.37 5.98
N PHE A 320 38.12 7.46 6.62
CA PHE A 320 38.89 8.22 7.59
C PHE A 320 38.24 8.10 8.96
N LYS A 321 39.07 7.97 9.99
CA LYS A 321 38.62 7.98 11.39
C LYS A 321 39.14 9.27 12.03
N GLU A 322 39.92 9.17 13.09
CA GLU A 322 40.54 10.33 13.75
C GLU A 322 41.73 10.90 12.96
N ASP A 323 42.48 10.04 12.25
CA ASP A 323 43.55 10.48 11.35
C ASP A 323 42.95 10.94 10.01
N THR A 324 43.11 12.23 9.71
CA THR A 324 42.64 12.85 8.47
C THR A 324 43.68 12.86 7.36
N GLU A 325 44.95 12.58 7.68
CA GLU A 325 46.03 12.57 6.70
C GLU A 325 46.11 11.23 5.98
N LYS A 326 45.87 10.14 6.71
CA LYS A 326 45.91 8.78 6.17
C LYS A 326 44.55 8.08 6.32
N PRO A 327 44.01 7.50 5.22
CA PRO A 327 42.81 6.70 5.32
C PRO A 327 43.08 5.45 6.16
N ALA A 328 42.12 5.10 7.01
CA ALA A 328 42.15 3.89 7.81
C ALA A 328 41.91 2.62 6.98
N ASP A 329 41.15 2.74 5.89
CA ASP A 329 40.86 1.66 4.95
C ASP A 329 40.54 2.22 3.55
N ILE A 330 40.79 1.42 2.52
CA ILE A 330 40.65 1.80 1.11
C ILE A 330 40.04 0.64 0.33
N ILE A 331 39.04 0.93 -0.48
CA ILE A 331 38.54 -0.04 -1.46
C ILE A 331 38.42 0.59 -2.85
N GLN A 332 38.91 -0.13 -3.84
CA GLN A 332 38.87 0.25 -5.24
C GLN A 332 38.47 -0.96 -6.09
N ALA A 333 37.32 -0.88 -6.75
CA ALA A 333 36.90 -1.93 -7.68
C ALA A 333 36.00 -1.37 -8.79
N ARG A 334 36.20 -1.85 -10.02
CA ARG A 334 35.30 -1.56 -11.14
C ARG A 334 33.98 -2.31 -10.91
N GLY A 335 32.86 -1.59 -10.95
CA GLY A 335 31.55 -2.18 -10.68
C GLY A 335 31.39 -2.65 -9.23
N MET A 336 31.83 -1.83 -8.25
CA MET A 336 31.59 -2.09 -6.83
C MET A 336 30.12 -2.45 -6.59
N LYS A 337 29.88 -3.61 -6.01
CA LYS A 337 28.55 -4.06 -5.60
C LYS A 337 28.23 -3.54 -4.20
N ARG A 338 26.94 -3.32 -3.92
CA ARG A 338 26.45 -2.89 -2.60
C ARG A 338 27.02 -3.73 -1.45
N GLN A 339 27.00 -5.05 -1.56
CA GLN A 339 27.46 -5.96 -0.50
C GLN A 339 28.90 -5.65 -0.04
N ILE A 340 29.78 -5.37 -1.00
CA ILE A 340 31.18 -5.07 -0.73
C ILE A 340 31.29 -3.73 0.02
N MET A 341 30.48 -2.75 -0.37
CA MET A 341 30.44 -1.45 0.31
C MET A 341 29.87 -1.57 1.73
N GLU A 342 28.83 -2.37 1.93
CA GLU A 342 28.25 -2.64 3.26
C GLU A 342 29.26 -3.35 4.16
N GLU A 343 30.00 -4.33 3.64
CA GLU A 343 31.06 -5.01 4.37
C GLU A 343 32.18 -4.03 4.75
N PHE A 344 32.64 -3.22 3.80
CA PHE A 344 33.68 -2.20 4.02
C PHE A 344 33.28 -1.20 5.13
N VAL A 345 32.06 -0.66 5.06
CA VAL A 345 31.55 0.31 6.04
C VAL A 345 31.25 -0.36 7.39
N SER A 346 30.65 -1.55 7.40
CA SER A 346 30.30 -2.25 8.65
C SER A 346 31.54 -2.66 9.46
N ASN A 347 32.63 -3.06 8.80
CA ASN A 347 33.91 -3.35 9.45
C ASN A 347 34.55 -2.11 10.09
N ASN A 348 34.19 -0.92 9.61
CA ASN A 348 34.81 0.35 10.00
C ASN A 348 33.81 1.39 10.56
N LYS A 349 32.63 0.95 11.00
CA LYS A 349 31.53 1.83 11.44
C LYS A 349 31.81 2.69 12.68
N PHE A 350 32.92 2.45 13.38
CA PHE A 350 33.31 3.20 14.57
C PHE A 350 34.70 3.80 14.43
N LEU A 351 34.86 4.95 15.10
CA LEU A 351 36.14 5.55 15.44
C LEU A 351 37.02 4.56 16.24
N ARG A 352 38.33 4.78 16.32
CA ARG A 352 39.23 3.97 17.15
C ARG A 352 38.93 4.16 18.63
N VAL A 353 38.63 5.40 19.03
CA VAL A 353 38.21 5.78 20.37
C VAL A 353 36.95 6.65 20.28
N PRO A 354 35.77 6.06 20.06
CA PRO A 354 34.51 6.80 20.02
C PRO A 354 34.15 7.42 21.38
N ARG A 355 33.47 8.57 21.33
CA ARG A 355 32.79 9.15 22.50
C ARG A 355 31.54 8.35 22.81
N LEU A 356 31.29 8.01 24.07
CA LEU A 356 30.01 7.38 24.45
C LEU A 356 28.94 8.44 24.65
N VAL A 357 28.11 8.58 23.63
CA VAL A 357 27.11 9.64 23.49
C VAL A 357 25.69 9.17 23.81
N ASN A 358 25.42 7.87 23.65
CA ASN A 358 24.09 7.28 23.86
C ASN A 358 24.19 5.82 24.31
N GLN A 359 23.08 5.28 24.80
CA GLN A 359 23.00 3.91 25.30
C GLN A 359 23.22 2.86 24.19
N GLN A 360 22.69 3.10 22.98
CA GLN A 360 22.82 2.17 21.85
C GLN A 360 24.28 1.96 21.44
N LEU A 361 25.06 3.04 21.33
CA LEU A 361 26.49 2.99 21.02
C LEU A 361 27.26 2.27 22.13
N PHE A 362 26.89 2.51 23.39
CA PHE A 362 27.50 1.79 24.52
C PHE A 362 27.20 0.29 24.47
N ASP A 363 25.98 -0.11 24.14
CA ASP A 363 25.60 -1.52 23.97
C ASP A 363 26.33 -2.20 22.80
N GLU A 364 26.56 -1.49 21.69
CA GLU A 364 27.29 -2.05 20.54
C GLU A 364 28.80 -2.15 20.75
N LEU A 365 29.42 -1.15 21.38
CA LEU A 365 30.86 -1.14 21.67
C LEU A 365 31.20 -2.10 22.82
N CYS A 366 30.36 -2.11 23.84
CA CYS A 366 30.50 -2.89 25.06
C CYS A 366 29.31 -3.84 25.21
N PRO A 367 29.27 -4.97 24.47
CA PRO A 367 28.18 -5.91 24.57
C PRO A 367 28.23 -6.66 25.91
N VAL A 368 27.06 -7.06 26.39
CA VAL A 368 26.94 -7.94 27.56
C VAL A 368 27.59 -9.28 27.25
N LYS A 369 28.32 -9.84 28.23
CA LYS A 369 28.96 -11.15 28.14
C LYS A 369 27.96 -12.22 27.68
N GLN A 370 28.12 -12.71 26.45
CA GLN A 370 27.32 -13.82 25.91
C GLN A 370 27.98 -15.19 26.20
N PHE A 371 29.31 -15.30 26.06
CA PHE A 371 30.06 -16.54 26.25
C PHE A 371 31.47 -16.29 26.80
N HIS A 372 32.03 -17.24 27.55
CA HIS A 372 33.37 -17.12 28.16
C HIS A 372 34.52 -16.90 27.16
N ARG A 373 34.39 -17.36 25.91
CA ARG A 373 35.39 -17.21 24.84
C ARG A 373 35.28 -15.91 24.03
N ARG A 374 34.20 -15.14 24.19
CA ARG A 374 33.94 -13.88 23.47
C ARG A 374 33.82 -12.70 24.42
N ARG A 375 34.69 -12.65 25.44
CA ARG A 375 34.74 -11.50 26.35
C ARG A 375 35.23 -10.29 25.57
N LYS A 376 34.57 -9.17 25.77
CA LYS A 376 35.05 -7.86 25.30
C LYS A 376 35.20 -6.97 26.53
N TYR A 377 36.34 -6.33 26.64
CA TYR A 377 36.62 -5.36 27.69
C TYR A 377 36.59 -3.98 27.09
N CYS A 378 35.94 -3.07 27.80
CA CYS A 378 35.92 -1.66 27.43
C CYS A 378 36.86 -0.87 28.31
N VAL A 379 37.78 -0.16 27.67
CA VAL A 379 38.72 0.74 28.30
C VAL A 379 38.19 2.15 28.10
N LEU A 380 37.63 2.71 29.15
CA LEU A 380 36.96 3.99 29.16
C LEU A 380 37.86 5.07 29.74
N LEU A 381 38.14 6.12 28.98
CA LEU A 381 38.74 7.34 29.50
C LEU A 381 37.64 8.31 29.97
N ILE A 382 37.67 8.65 31.26
CA ILE A 382 36.85 9.72 31.84
C ILE A 382 37.71 10.98 31.85
N THR A 383 37.29 12.00 31.10
CA THR A 383 38.07 13.23 30.89
C THR A 383 37.18 14.47 30.85
N GLY A 384 37.79 15.65 30.85
CA GLY A 384 37.11 16.93 30.67
C GLY A 384 37.17 17.42 29.22
N GLU A 385 36.32 18.40 28.90
CA GLU A 385 36.25 19.06 27.58
C GLU A 385 37.23 20.25 27.46
N ASP A 386 37.75 20.73 28.59
CA ASP A 386 38.62 21.90 28.63
C ASP A 386 39.97 21.63 27.91
N GLN A 387 40.59 22.67 27.33
CA GLN A 387 41.83 22.54 26.56
C GLN A 387 42.98 21.88 27.34
N ALA A 388 42.97 21.97 28.67
CA ALA A 388 43.94 21.34 29.54
C ALA A 388 44.01 19.80 29.37
N PHE A 389 42.92 19.16 28.93
CA PHE A 389 42.82 17.70 28.83
C PHE A 389 43.16 17.15 27.44
N VAL A 390 43.29 18.02 26.42
CA VAL A 390 43.57 17.63 25.02
C VAL A 390 44.84 16.78 24.90
N PRO A 391 45.99 17.13 25.51
CA PRO A 391 47.22 16.33 25.38
C PRO A 391 47.07 14.90 25.94
N GLY A 392 46.35 14.76 27.05
CA GLY A 392 46.06 13.45 27.65
C GLY A 392 45.14 12.60 26.79
N ASN A 393 44.15 13.22 26.16
CA ASN A 393 43.22 12.56 25.25
C ASN A 393 43.93 12.08 23.96
N GLU A 394 44.82 12.91 23.40
CA GLU A 394 45.66 12.53 22.25
C GLU A 394 46.60 11.37 22.59
N ALA A 395 47.25 11.41 23.76
CA ALA A 395 48.09 10.31 24.22
C ALA A 395 47.30 9.00 24.39
N PHE A 396 46.04 9.08 24.84
CA PHE A 396 45.14 7.92 24.95
C PHE A 396 44.76 7.37 23.57
N LEU A 397 44.45 8.24 22.61
CA LEU A 397 44.17 7.86 21.22
C LEU A 397 45.39 7.14 20.58
N GLN A 398 46.59 7.69 20.77
CA GLN A 398 47.83 7.06 20.29
C GLN A 398 48.04 5.68 20.94
N PHE A 399 47.84 5.58 22.26
CA PHE A 399 47.92 4.32 22.98
C PHE A 399 46.91 3.28 22.46
N ALA A 400 45.65 3.68 22.27
CA ALA A 400 44.59 2.82 21.76
C ALA A 400 44.87 2.34 20.32
N THR A 401 45.42 3.22 19.49
CA THR A 401 45.80 2.91 18.10
C THR A 401 46.91 1.86 18.07
N ALA A 402 47.93 2.00 18.92
CA ALA A 402 49.02 1.04 19.06
C ALA A 402 48.58 -0.31 19.65
N ASN A 403 47.50 -0.34 20.45
CA ASN A 403 47.03 -1.51 21.19
C ASN A 403 45.66 -2.02 20.72
N SER A 404 45.39 -1.97 19.43
CA SER A 404 44.13 -2.44 18.85
C SER A 404 44.03 -3.98 18.81
N LYS A 405 43.46 -4.58 19.86
CA LYS A 405 43.12 -6.02 19.93
C LYS A 405 41.60 -6.19 19.82
N GLU A 406 41.11 -7.25 19.17
CA GLU A 406 39.65 -7.47 19.00
C GLU A 406 38.85 -7.54 20.32
N VAL A 407 39.52 -8.01 21.38
CA VAL A 407 39.00 -8.17 22.74
C VAL A 407 38.84 -6.82 23.45
N LEU A 408 39.63 -5.81 23.07
CA LEU A 408 39.65 -4.51 23.73
C LEU A 408 38.92 -3.48 22.88
N ARG A 409 38.06 -2.69 23.50
CA ARG A 409 37.42 -1.53 22.88
C ARG A 409 37.72 -0.30 23.71
N PHE A 410 38.31 0.70 23.08
CA PHE A 410 38.63 1.97 23.73
C PHE A 410 37.49 2.94 23.45
N ALA A 411 37.12 3.73 24.45
CA ALA A 411 36.13 4.79 24.33
C ALA A 411 36.45 5.89 25.34
N TYR A 412 35.84 7.06 25.18
CA TYR A 412 35.96 8.13 26.16
C TYR A 412 34.60 8.78 26.45
N VAL A 413 34.53 9.44 27.61
CA VAL A 413 33.34 10.14 28.09
C VAL A 413 33.76 11.46 28.73
N TYR A 414 32.97 12.50 28.47
CA TYR A 414 33.10 13.76 29.18
C TYR A 414 32.36 13.71 30.51
N GLN A 415 33.10 13.95 31.60
CA GLN A 415 32.58 13.87 32.97
C GLN A 415 31.37 14.79 33.21
N ARG A 416 31.34 15.98 32.58
CA ARG A 416 30.22 16.93 32.70
C ARG A 416 28.96 16.48 31.95
N GLN A 417 29.09 15.77 30.83
CA GLN A 417 27.96 15.38 29.97
C GLN A 417 27.29 14.08 30.46
N GLN A 418 28.09 13.12 30.97
CA GLN A 418 27.63 11.83 31.50
C GLN A 418 27.86 11.70 33.02
N GLN A 419 27.40 12.69 33.80
CA GLN A 419 27.58 12.69 35.26
C GLN A 419 27.11 11.40 35.96
N PRO A 420 25.94 10.81 35.64
CA PRO A 420 25.46 9.61 36.35
C PRO A 420 26.40 8.41 36.18
N LEU A 421 26.94 8.22 34.98
CA LEU A 421 27.90 7.15 34.67
C LEU A 421 29.21 7.36 35.45
N CYS A 422 29.74 8.58 35.42
CA CYS A 422 30.98 8.92 36.09
C CYS A 422 30.86 8.80 37.61
N GLN A 423 29.74 9.22 38.21
CA GLN A 423 29.50 9.08 39.66
C GLN A 423 29.49 7.60 40.08
N ALA A 424 28.83 6.73 39.29
CA ALA A 424 28.78 5.30 39.57
C ALA A 424 30.16 4.63 39.48
N LEU A 425 30.98 4.99 38.48
CA LEU A 425 32.32 4.40 38.30
C LEU A 425 33.36 4.95 39.27
N LEU A 426 33.28 6.24 39.62
CA LEU A 426 34.25 6.93 40.48
C LEU A 426 33.90 6.82 41.98
N GLN A 427 32.82 6.11 42.35
CA GLN A 427 32.36 5.94 43.74
C GLN A 427 32.26 7.28 44.50
N ASN A 428 31.73 8.32 43.84
CA ASN A 428 31.58 9.68 44.37
C ASN A 428 32.89 10.42 44.76
N HIS A 429 34.06 9.94 44.34
CA HIS A 429 35.27 10.75 44.40
C HIS A 429 35.28 11.76 43.26
N ALA A 430 35.19 13.06 43.59
CA ALA A 430 35.34 14.15 42.63
C ALA A 430 36.81 14.23 42.18
N VAL A 431 37.16 13.46 41.15
CA VAL A 431 38.50 13.54 40.58
C VAL A 431 38.50 14.68 39.55
N LEU A 432 39.36 15.68 39.78
CA LEU A 432 39.63 16.80 38.85
C LEU A 432 40.56 16.37 37.70
N SER A 433 41.24 15.23 37.84
CA SER A 433 42.14 14.66 36.83
C SER A 433 41.46 13.55 36.01
N PRO A 434 41.86 13.36 34.74
CA PRO A 434 41.33 12.29 33.92
C PRO A 434 41.66 10.93 34.52
N GLN A 435 40.79 9.95 34.30
CA GLN A 435 40.98 8.60 34.82
C GLN A 435 40.58 7.56 33.78
N VAL A 436 41.37 6.50 33.67
CA VAL A 436 41.06 5.34 32.83
C VAL A 436 40.40 4.26 33.67
N VAL A 437 39.31 3.70 33.16
CA VAL A 437 38.53 2.63 33.79
C VAL A 437 38.40 1.47 32.82
N ILE A 438 38.70 0.26 33.28
CA ILE A 438 38.51 -0.95 32.48
C ILE A 438 37.25 -1.65 32.99
N LEU A 439 36.33 -1.99 32.10
CA LEU A 439 35.03 -2.56 32.45
C LEU A 439 34.60 -3.75 31.60
N GLU A 440 33.88 -4.69 32.21
CA GLU A 440 33.24 -5.87 31.63
C GLU A 440 31.75 -5.88 32.01
N ARG A 441 30.85 -5.89 31.00
CA ARG A 441 29.41 -5.98 31.26
C ARG A 441 28.97 -7.44 31.42
N ARG A 442 28.35 -7.76 32.56
CA ARG A 442 27.94 -9.13 32.89
C ARG A 442 26.45 -9.39 32.78
N SER A 443 25.63 -8.35 32.92
CA SER A 443 24.16 -8.47 32.87
C SER A 443 23.55 -7.42 31.95
N PRO A 444 22.44 -7.72 31.26
CA PRO A 444 21.66 -6.72 30.54
C PRO A 444 21.06 -5.67 31.47
N ALA A 445 20.87 -5.96 32.76
CA ALA A 445 20.40 -5.01 33.77
C ALA A 445 21.45 -3.96 34.19
N GLY A 446 22.44 -3.68 33.34
CA GLY A 446 23.49 -2.69 33.61
C GLY A 446 24.54 -3.10 34.65
N LYS A 447 24.60 -4.36 35.08
CA LYS A 447 25.62 -4.82 36.05
C LYS A 447 26.98 -5.00 35.38
N VAL A 448 27.98 -4.30 35.89
CA VAL A 448 29.33 -4.20 35.32
C VAL A 448 30.37 -4.53 36.39
N MET A 449 31.39 -5.29 35.99
CA MET A 449 32.63 -5.38 36.76
C MET A 449 33.62 -4.40 36.21
N TYR A 450 34.28 -3.63 37.06
CA TYR A 450 35.24 -2.65 36.61
C TYR A 450 36.43 -2.53 37.54
N ARG A 451 37.46 -1.86 37.06
CA ARG A 451 38.63 -1.46 37.82
C ARG A 451 39.20 -0.16 37.25
N SER A 452 39.46 0.80 38.12
CA SER A 452 40.08 2.07 37.73
C SER A 452 41.60 1.96 37.78
N VAL A 453 42.28 2.56 36.80
CA VAL A 453 43.73 2.70 36.81
C VAL A 453 44.12 3.70 37.90
N ILE A 454 45.05 3.30 38.75
CA ILE A 454 45.51 4.11 39.89
C ILE A 454 46.47 5.18 39.37
N GLY A 455 46.39 6.40 39.91
CA GLY A 455 47.31 7.50 39.62
C GLY A 455 46.84 8.52 38.56
N GLY A 456 45.60 8.40 38.07
CA GLY A 456 45.07 9.30 37.04
C GLY A 456 45.65 9.03 35.65
N TRP A 457 45.30 9.87 34.68
CA TRP A 457 45.79 9.79 33.31
C TRP A 457 46.18 11.18 32.81
N ASN A 458 47.48 11.41 32.65
CA ASN A 458 48.01 12.62 32.02
C ASN A 458 48.69 12.32 30.67
N GLY A 459 48.71 11.06 30.25
CA GLY A 459 49.33 10.62 29.00
C GLY A 459 50.85 10.46 29.08
N SER A 460 51.43 10.44 30.29
CA SER A 460 52.86 10.19 30.48
C SER A 460 53.25 8.77 30.07
N GLU A 461 54.54 8.53 29.78
CA GLU A 461 55.02 7.18 29.44
C GLU A 461 54.83 6.18 30.60
N GLU A 462 54.88 6.66 31.85
CA GLU A 462 54.58 5.86 33.04
C GLU A 462 53.10 5.42 33.07
N ASP A 463 52.18 6.32 32.74
CA ASP A 463 50.75 6.03 32.67
C ASP A 463 50.45 4.99 31.58
N LYS A 464 51.08 5.15 30.40
CA LYS A 464 50.97 4.20 29.28
C LYS A 464 51.48 2.81 29.69
N HIS A 465 52.63 2.75 30.36
CA HIS A 465 53.19 1.48 30.81
C HIS A 465 52.32 0.80 31.87
N ARG A 466 51.79 1.58 32.83
CA ARG A 466 50.86 1.09 33.86
C ARG A 466 49.58 0.54 33.24
N LEU A 467 48.97 1.26 32.29
CA LEU A 467 47.77 0.79 31.60
C LEU A 467 48.05 -0.48 30.79
N TYR A 468 49.18 -0.55 30.09
CA TYR A 468 49.58 -1.73 29.34
C TYR A 468 49.72 -2.98 30.23
N GLU A 469 50.43 -2.84 31.36
CA GLU A 469 50.61 -3.93 32.33
C GLU A 469 49.26 -4.44 32.87
N GLN A 470 48.34 -3.53 33.22
CA GLN A 470 47.00 -3.91 33.70
C GLN A 470 46.19 -4.65 32.63
N LEU A 471 46.28 -4.22 31.36
CA LEU A 471 45.61 -4.90 30.25
C LEU A 471 46.20 -6.30 30.00
N GLU A 472 47.51 -6.48 30.17
CA GLU A 472 48.15 -7.79 30.05
C GLU A 472 47.74 -8.72 31.20
N LEU A 473 47.70 -8.21 32.43
CA LEU A 473 47.21 -8.95 33.60
C LEU A 473 45.75 -9.41 33.41
N LEU A 474 44.88 -8.53 32.89
CA LEU A 474 43.49 -8.86 32.61
C LEU A 474 43.34 -9.96 31.53
N GLN A 475 44.26 -10.03 30.56
CA GLN A 475 44.26 -11.09 29.56
C GLN A 475 44.63 -12.45 30.16
N ARG A 476 45.48 -12.46 31.20
CA ARG A 476 45.89 -13.67 31.92
C ARG A 476 44.85 -14.12 32.94
N ASP A 477 44.29 -13.18 33.72
CA ASP A 477 43.29 -13.46 34.74
C ASP A 477 42.08 -12.50 34.66
N PRO A 478 40.90 -12.99 34.24
CA PRO A 478 39.69 -12.18 34.18
C PRO A 478 39.10 -11.85 35.56
N ALA A 479 39.54 -12.50 36.65
CA ALA A 479 39.15 -12.14 38.01
C ALA A 479 39.81 -10.84 38.51
N TYR A 480 40.70 -10.26 37.70
CA TYR A 480 41.37 -8.99 37.99
C TYR A 480 40.41 -7.81 38.18
N LEU A 481 39.20 -7.87 37.61
CA LEU A 481 38.11 -6.89 37.83
C LEU A 481 37.39 -7.22 39.15
N THR A 482 37.65 -6.40 40.17
CA THR A 482 37.20 -6.66 41.55
C THR A 482 35.93 -5.90 41.96
N SER A 483 35.66 -4.74 41.35
CA SER A 483 34.55 -3.88 41.75
C SER A 483 33.30 -4.17 40.92
N ASP A 484 32.14 -4.27 41.57
CA ASP A 484 30.84 -4.42 40.89
C ASP A 484 29.97 -3.17 41.10
N VAL A 485 29.30 -2.73 40.03
CA VAL A 485 28.36 -1.61 40.07
C VAL A 485 27.25 -1.80 39.04
N THR A 486 26.07 -1.26 39.32
CA THR A 486 24.99 -1.14 38.35
C THR A 486 25.05 0.25 37.71
N LEU A 487 25.34 0.29 36.40
CA LEU A 487 25.43 1.56 35.67
C LEU A 487 24.03 2.09 35.34
N PRO A 488 23.79 3.41 35.50
CA PRO A 488 22.61 4.05 34.95
C PRO A 488 22.65 4.07 33.42
N GLU A 489 21.49 4.29 32.79
CA GLU A 489 21.42 4.52 31.33
C GLU A 489 22.17 5.80 30.96
N LEU A 490 22.86 5.78 29.82
CA LEU A 490 23.59 6.95 29.33
C LEU A 490 22.62 8.04 28.85
N ASN A 491 22.98 9.30 29.13
CA ASN A 491 22.29 10.46 28.58
C ASN A 491 22.51 10.51 27.07
N ASN A 492 21.46 10.78 26.28
CA ASN A 492 21.60 10.92 24.83
C ASN A 492 22.00 12.36 24.48
N GLU A 493 23.30 12.63 24.34
CA GLU A 493 23.83 13.99 24.08
C GLU A 493 23.45 14.53 22.70
N MET A 494 23.20 13.64 21.73
CA MET A 494 22.88 13.99 20.34
C MET A 494 21.38 13.97 20.05
N ALA A 495 20.54 13.72 21.05
CA ALA A 495 19.11 13.93 20.90
C ALA A 495 18.84 15.43 20.74
N PRO A 496 18.07 15.86 19.71
CA PRO A 496 17.62 17.24 19.66
C PRO A 496 16.85 17.56 20.95
N MET A 497 17.06 18.76 21.50
CA MET A 497 16.29 19.22 22.66
C MET A 497 14.80 18.97 22.42
N PHE A 498 14.05 18.60 23.46
CA PHE A 498 12.62 18.25 23.34
C PHE A 498 11.81 19.25 22.49
N LEU A 499 12.09 20.56 22.65
CA LEU A 499 11.49 21.63 21.85
C LEU A 499 11.86 21.57 20.37
N ILE A 500 13.12 21.30 20.03
CA ILE A 500 13.59 21.15 18.65
C ILE A 500 13.01 19.88 18.04
N GLN A 501 12.89 18.79 18.81
CA GLN A 501 12.23 17.57 18.36
C GLN A 501 10.76 17.83 18.03
N TRP A 502 10.05 18.57 18.89
CA TRP A 502 8.67 18.98 18.64
C TRP A 502 8.54 19.93 17.44
N MET A 503 9.45 20.90 17.31
CA MET A 503 9.45 21.82 16.17
C MET A 503 9.77 21.10 14.87
N ASN A 504 10.72 20.17 14.85
CA ASN A 504 11.03 19.37 13.66
C ASN A 504 9.87 18.43 13.33
N THR A 505 9.24 17.80 14.32
CA THR A 505 8.07 16.96 14.11
C THR A 505 6.88 17.79 13.61
N ALA A 506 6.67 18.98 14.16
CA ALA A 506 5.63 19.90 13.72
C ALA A 506 5.92 20.43 12.31
N TYR A 507 7.17 20.82 12.02
CA TYR A 507 7.60 21.27 10.70
C TYR A 507 7.43 20.17 9.65
N ASP A 508 7.86 18.95 9.97
CA ASP A 508 7.66 17.79 9.12
C ASP A 508 6.17 17.49 8.90
N TYR A 509 5.35 17.61 9.95
CA TYR A 509 3.90 17.47 9.87
C TYR A 509 3.26 18.59 9.03
N PHE A 510 3.76 19.83 9.14
CA PHE A 510 3.32 20.96 8.33
C PHE A 510 3.72 20.81 6.86
N LEU A 511 4.93 20.35 6.57
CA LEU A 511 5.35 20.01 5.22
C LEU A 511 4.54 18.86 4.64
N GLN A 512 4.21 17.86 5.46
CA GLN A 512 3.35 16.75 5.04
C GLN A 512 1.93 17.25 4.73
N ILE A 513 1.34 18.08 5.59
CA ILE A 513 0.06 18.74 5.32
C ILE A 513 0.14 19.57 4.05
N TYR A 514 1.24 20.30 3.85
CA TYR A 514 1.46 21.11 2.66
C TYR A 514 1.49 20.23 1.39
N ASP A 515 2.24 19.14 1.40
CA ASP A 515 2.35 18.22 0.27
C ASP A 515 1.04 17.45 0.01
N ASP A 516 0.35 16.98 1.06
CA ASP A 516 -0.93 16.28 0.95
C ASP A 516 -2.05 17.22 0.45
N ILE A 517 -2.09 18.47 0.94
CA ILE A 517 -3.09 19.47 0.55
C ILE A 517 -2.83 20.00 -0.87
N LEU A 518 -1.58 20.28 -1.23
CA LEU A 518 -1.26 20.99 -2.47
C LEU A 518 -0.93 20.06 -3.64
N TYR A 519 -0.30 18.90 -3.41
CA TYR A 519 0.13 18.02 -4.50
C TYR A 519 -0.75 16.78 -4.67
N SER A 520 -1.19 16.14 -3.58
CA SER A 520 -2.01 14.91 -3.68
C SER A 520 -3.49 15.21 -4.01
N ASN A 521 -4.07 16.25 -3.39
CA ASN A 521 -5.50 16.52 -3.44
C ASN A 521 -5.92 17.80 -4.18
N TRP A 522 -5.07 18.42 -5.03
CA TRP A 522 -5.42 19.67 -5.73
C TRP A 522 -6.76 19.59 -6.50
N ARG A 523 -7.10 18.40 -7.01
CA ARG A 523 -8.34 18.15 -7.73
C ARG A 523 -9.58 18.10 -6.82
N GLU A 524 -9.42 17.69 -5.57
CA GLU A 524 -10.47 17.63 -4.54
C GLU A 524 -10.56 18.95 -3.73
N MET A 525 -9.50 19.76 -3.73
CA MET A 525 -9.42 21.06 -3.04
C MET A 525 -10.00 22.23 -3.84
N MET A 526 -10.19 22.11 -5.16
CA MET A 526 -10.83 23.15 -5.99
C MET A 526 -12.18 23.68 -5.45
N PRO A 527 -13.14 22.83 -5.00
CA PRO A 527 -14.39 23.32 -4.44
C PRO A 527 -14.21 24.07 -3.10
N ILE A 528 -13.28 23.65 -2.25
CA ILE A 528 -12.98 24.32 -0.98
C ILE A 528 -12.30 25.66 -1.23
N LEU A 529 -11.31 25.70 -2.13
CA LEU A 529 -10.68 26.96 -2.56
C LEU A 529 -11.70 27.90 -3.20
N SER A 530 -12.62 27.40 -4.03
CA SER A 530 -13.71 28.20 -4.59
C SER A 530 -14.64 28.76 -3.52
N LEU A 531 -14.96 27.98 -2.47
CA LEU A 531 -15.74 28.44 -1.31
C LEU A 531 -15.02 29.53 -0.52
N ILE A 532 -13.71 29.38 -0.29
CA ILE A 532 -12.90 30.37 0.41
C ILE A 532 -12.79 31.65 -0.41
N PHE A 533 -12.51 31.56 -1.72
CA PHE A 533 -12.44 32.71 -2.60
C PHE A 533 -13.77 33.45 -2.73
N SER A 534 -14.89 32.72 -2.78
CA SER A 534 -16.22 33.34 -2.81
C SER A 534 -16.57 33.99 -1.46
N ALA A 535 -16.23 33.37 -0.33
CA ALA A 535 -16.40 33.97 1.00
C ALA A 535 -15.56 35.25 1.15
N LEU A 536 -14.29 35.23 0.73
CA LEU A 536 -13.41 36.41 0.74
C LEU A 536 -13.92 37.51 -0.19
N PHE A 537 -14.43 37.14 -1.37
CA PHE A 537 -15.01 38.09 -2.32
C PHE A 537 -16.27 38.76 -1.76
N ILE A 538 -17.12 38.02 -1.05
CA ILE A 538 -18.30 38.57 -0.37
C ILE A 538 -17.86 39.51 0.75
N LEU A 539 -16.89 39.11 1.58
CA LEU A 539 -16.38 39.93 2.69
C LEU A 539 -15.74 41.23 2.18
N PHE A 540 -14.87 41.14 1.17
CA PHE A 540 -14.22 42.31 0.57
C PHE A 540 -15.22 43.18 -0.21
N GLY A 541 -16.18 42.56 -0.90
CA GLY A 541 -17.26 43.24 -1.59
C GLY A 541 -18.15 44.04 -0.63
N THR A 542 -18.48 43.49 0.54
CA THR A 542 -19.23 44.23 1.57
C THR A 542 -18.45 45.43 2.11
N VAL A 543 -17.14 45.28 2.36
CA VAL A 543 -16.28 46.40 2.81
C VAL A 543 -16.17 47.50 1.76
N ILE A 544 -16.04 47.15 0.47
CA ILE A 544 -16.02 48.13 -0.64
C ILE A 544 -17.38 48.84 -0.75
N ILE A 545 -18.50 48.11 -0.75
CA ILE A 545 -19.84 48.70 -0.86
C ILE A 545 -20.10 49.64 0.33
N GLN A 546 -19.68 49.28 1.53
CA GLN A 546 -19.83 50.13 2.71
C GLN A 546 -18.94 51.38 2.63
N ALA A 547 -17.72 51.26 2.08
CA ALA A 547 -16.80 52.40 1.88
C ALA A 547 -17.25 53.39 0.78
N PHE A 548 -18.07 52.96 -0.17
CA PHE A 548 -18.59 53.81 -1.26
C PHE A 548 -20.08 54.15 -1.13
N SER A 549 -20.79 53.62 -0.12
CA SER A 549 -22.22 53.89 0.13
C SER A 549 -22.47 55.16 0.94
N GLU A 550 -21.45 55.83 1.47
CA GLU A 550 -21.60 57.07 2.25
C GLU A 550 -21.52 58.37 1.43
N SER A 551 -21.37 58.29 0.10
CA SER A 551 -21.30 59.47 -0.76
C SER A 551 -22.46 59.60 -1.75
N GLY A 552 -23.58 60.12 -1.25
CA GLY A 552 -24.37 61.14 -1.96
C GLY A 552 -25.59 60.68 -2.78
N GLU A 553 -26.78 60.99 -2.27
CA GLU A 553 -28.01 61.15 -3.06
C GLU A 553 -27.93 62.43 -3.93
N ASP A 554 -28.47 62.39 -5.16
CA ASP A 554 -29.37 63.43 -5.70
C ASP A 554 -30.01 63.01 -7.04
N LYS A 555 -31.32 63.26 -7.15
CA LYS A 555 -32.25 63.02 -8.30
C LYS A 555 -32.24 64.22 -9.29
N PRO A 556 -33.00 64.32 -10.43
CA PRO A 556 -34.06 63.45 -11.03
C PRO A 556 -34.12 63.34 -12.61
N GLN A 557 -35.15 62.60 -13.10
CA GLN A 557 -36.05 62.84 -14.28
C GLN A 557 -35.91 62.08 -15.65
N LYS A 558 -36.94 61.24 -15.90
CA LYS A 558 -37.67 60.79 -17.13
C LYS A 558 -37.11 61.03 -18.56
N ALA A 559 -37.14 59.97 -19.41
CA ALA A 559 -38.07 59.78 -20.56
C ALA A 559 -37.65 58.63 -21.53
N LYS A 560 -38.62 57.83 -22.04
CA LYS A 560 -38.59 57.11 -23.35
C LYS A 560 -39.10 58.10 -24.44
N PRO A 561 -38.93 57.96 -25.80
CA PRO A 561 -38.87 56.72 -26.62
C PRO A 561 -38.08 56.79 -28.00
N ARG A 562 -38.25 55.74 -28.84
CA ARG A 562 -38.25 55.67 -30.36
C ARG A 562 -37.00 55.28 -31.19
N GLU A 563 -37.05 54.04 -31.70
CA GLU A 563 -37.11 53.56 -33.12
C GLU A 563 -36.42 54.26 -34.33
N ARG A 564 -35.74 53.40 -35.15
CA ARG A 564 -35.47 53.37 -36.64
C ARG A 564 -34.18 54.03 -37.20
N PRO A 565 -33.69 53.66 -38.42
CA PRO A 565 -33.69 52.35 -39.13
C PRO A 565 -32.33 52.01 -39.84
N LYS A 566 -32.37 50.89 -40.60
CA LYS A 566 -31.38 50.23 -41.48
C LYS A 566 -30.56 51.13 -42.43
N ALA A 567 -29.36 50.62 -42.80
CA ALA A 567 -28.73 50.82 -44.11
C ALA A 567 -28.16 49.47 -44.61
N GLU A 568 -28.31 49.23 -45.92
CA GLU A 568 -27.96 48.04 -46.70
C GLU A 568 -26.62 48.18 -47.45
N GLU A 569 -26.01 47.03 -47.81
CA GLU A 569 -25.23 46.66 -49.03
C GLU A 569 -24.16 45.59 -48.65
N ASP A 570 -24.37 44.33 -49.04
CA ASP A 570 -23.83 43.59 -50.23
C ASP A 570 -22.36 43.13 -50.03
N ASP A 571 -21.86 41.93 -50.37
CA ASP A 571 -22.35 40.67 -50.96
C ASP A 571 -21.25 39.59 -50.69
N SER A 572 -21.58 38.30 -50.85
CA SER A 572 -20.73 37.13 -51.15
C SER A 572 -20.61 35.94 -50.16
N SER A 573 -21.25 34.83 -50.58
CA SER A 573 -20.89 33.39 -50.48
C SER A 573 -21.16 32.54 -49.20
N GLN A 574 -21.86 31.41 -49.43
CA GLN A 574 -22.39 30.35 -48.53
C GLN A 574 -21.32 29.45 -47.84
N PRO A 575 -21.66 28.45 -46.99
CA PRO A 575 -22.84 28.24 -46.13
C PRO A 575 -22.45 28.10 -44.63
N THR A 576 -23.30 28.60 -43.73
CA THR A 576 -23.18 28.31 -42.29
C THR A 576 -23.99 27.06 -41.94
N THR A 577 -23.30 26.02 -41.49
CA THR A 577 -23.91 24.96 -40.70
C THR A 577 -24.31 25.54 -39.35
N SER A 578 -25.59 25.39 -39.01
CA SER A 578 -26.14 25.83 -37.74
C SER A 578 -25.47 25.08 -36.58
N SER A 579 -24.66 25.77 -35.80
CA SER A 579 -24.38 25.38 -34.42
C SER A 579 -24.74 26.55 -33.51
N ARG A 580 -26.01 26.62 -33.12
CA ARG A 580 -26.36 27.30 -31.87
C ARG A 580 -25.94 26.37 -30.73
N PRO A 581 -25.10 26.80 -29.77
CA PRO A 581 -24.94 26.07 -28.53
C PRO A 581 -26.26 26.14 -27.75
N PRO A 582 -26.80 25.04 -27.22
CA PRO A 582 -28.00 25.09 -26.42
C PRO A 582 -27.69 25.79 -25.09
N LYS A 583 -28.68 26.54 -24.61
CA LYS A 583 -28.67 27.21 -23.30
C LYS A 583 -28.39 26.18 -22.21
N LYS A 584 -27.50 26.54 -21.28
CA LYS A 584 -27.23 25.79 -20.04
C LYS A 584 -28.55 25.57 -19.29
N ASP A 585 -28.71 24.36 -18.76
CA ASP A 585 -29.77 23.89 -17.84
C ASP A 585 -30.95 23.09 -18.46
N PHE A 586 -30.68 22.17 -19.41
CA PHE A 586 -31.71 21.20 -19.85
C PHE A 586 -31.18 19.77 -19.89
N VAL A 587 -31.81 18.86 -19.13
CA VAL A 587 -31.68 17.40 -19.27
C VAL A 587 -32.85 16.93 -20.12
N GLU A 588 -32.57 16.31 -21.26
CA GLU A 588 -33.60 15.69 -22.09
C GLU A 588 -34.03 14.36 -21.45
N VAL A 589 -35.27 14.29 -20.98
CA VAL A 589 -35.88 13.07 -20.42
C VAL A 589 -37.02 12.64 -21.35
N THR A 590 -36.92 11.45 -21.92
CA THR A 590 -37.90 10.93 -22.89
C THR A 590 -38.94 10.02 -22.23
N GLU A 591 -40.19 10.06 -22.67
CA GLU A 591 -41.20 9.10 -22.20
C GLU A 591 -40.94 7.73 -22.84
N LEU A 592 -40.87 6.68 -22.04
CA LEU A 592 -40.71 5.30 -22.51
C LEU A 592 -42.05 4.77 -23.03
N THR A 593 -42.34 5.09 -24.29
CA THR A 593 -43.46 4.57 -25.09
C THR A 593 -43.03 3.33 -25.88
N ASP A 594 -43.98 2.56 -26.43
CA ASP A 594 -43.71 1.34 -27.22
C ASP A 594 -42.70 1.56 -28.37
N ILE A 595 -42.74 2.75 -28.97
CA ILE A 595 -41.83 3.17 -30.05
C ILE A 595 -40.40 3.37 -29.51
N THR A 596 -40.25 4.13 -28.43
CA THR A 596 -38.96 4.44 -27.81
C THR A 596 -38.39 3.30 -26.98
N TYR A 597 -39.21 2.35 -26.56
CA TYR A 597 -38.83 1.19 -25.76
C TYR A 597 -37.82 0.31 -26.47
N THR A 598 -38.05 0.08 -27.77
CA THR A 598 -37.14 -0.73 -28.57
C THR A 598 -35.79 -0.05 -28.76
N SER A 599 -35.74 1.28 -28.97
CA SER A 599 -34.48 2.01 -29.16
C SER A 599 -33.72 2.27 -27.86
N ASN A 600 -34.44 2.60 -26.78
CA ASN A 600 -33.85 3.07 -25.53
C ASN A 600 -33.68 1.96 -24.50
N LEU A 601 -34.15 0.73 -24.78
CA LEU A 601 -33.95 -0.43 -23.91
C LEU A 601 -33.52 -1.67 -24.71
N VAL A 602 -34.37 -2.18 -25.61
CA VAL A 602 -34.15 -3.51 -26.23
C VAL A 602 -32.92 -3.55 -27.15
N LYS A 603 -32.73 -2.53 -27.99
CA LYS A 603 -31.64 -2.41 -28.96
C LYS A 603 -30.58 -1.39 -28.53
N LEU A 604 -30.48 -1.12 -27.23
CA LEU A 604 -29.52 -0.17 -26.69
C LEU A 604 -28.09 -0.66 -26.96
N ARG A 605 -27.22 0.23 -27.44
CA ARG A 605 -25.84 -0.11 -27.83
C ARG A 605 -25.04 -0.68 -26.64
N PRO A 606 -24.11 -1.62 -26.86
CA PRO A 606 -23.26 -2.15 -25.79
C PRO A 606 -22.52 -1.02 -25.06
N GLY A 607 -22.58 -1.02 -23.73
CA GLY A 607 -21.96 0.02 -22.89
C GLY A 607 -22.86 1.20 -22.53
N HIS A 608 -24.06 1.30 -23.11
CA HIS A 608 -25.05 2.28 -22.74
C HIS A 608 -26.04 1.74 -21.69
N ILE A 609 -26.56 2.62 -20.83
CA ILE A 609 -27.52 2.30 -19.77
C ILE A 609 -28.65 3.34 -19.82
N ASN A 610 -29.90 2.90 -19.71
CA ASN A 610 -31.05 3.79 -19.63
C ASN A 610 -31.54 3.90 -18.18
N ILE A 611 -31.57 5.13 -17.65
CA ILE A 611 -32.05 5.45 -16.31
C ILE A 611 -33.51 5.86 -16.42
N VAL A 612 -34.40 5.04 -15.88
CA VAL A 612 -35.86 5.17 -16.03
C VAL A 612 -36.49 5.52 -14.69
N LEU A 613 -37.14 6.68 -14.60
CA LEU A 613 -37.96 7.09 -13.46
C LEU A 613 -39.40 6.60 -13.63
N VAL A 614 -39.95 5.92 -12.63
CA VAL A 614 -41.37 5.53 -12.60
C VAL A 614 -42.19 6.63 -11.91
N LEU A 615 -43.21 7.15 -12.60
CA LEU A 615 -44.05 8.24 -12.10
C LEU A 615 -45.52 8.06 -12.48
N SER A 616 -46.41 8.73 -11.74
CA SER A 616 -47.84 8.86 -12.06
C SER A 616 -48.15 10.24 -12.66
N GLU A 617 -49.28 10.40 -13.34
CA GLU A 617 -49.65 11.68 -13.96
C GLU A 617 -49.82 12.79 -12.90
N ALA A 618 -50.25 12.42 -11.69
CA ALA A 618 -50.37 13.34 -10.56
C ALA A 618 -49.01 13.84 -10.01
N SER A 619 -47.94 13.04 -10.14
CA SER A 619 -46.60 13.34 -9.58
C SER A 619 -45.57 13.77 -10.64
N LYS A 620 -45.93 13.69 -11.93
CA LYS A 620 -45.08 13.93 -13.10
C LYS A 620 -44.25 15.21 -13.04
N ASN A 621 -44.90 16.36 -12.82
CA ASN A 621 -44.21 17.66 -12.85
C ASN A 621 -43.23 17.85 -11.68
N ALA A 622 -43.57 17.34 -10.50
CA ALA A 622 -42.74 17.46 -9.31
C ALA A 622 -41.53 16.51 -9.36
N LEU A 623 -41.76 15.25 -9.70
CA LEU A 623 -40.71 14.23 -9.76
C LEU A 623 -39.77 14.41 -10.94
N LEU A 624 -40.25 14.81 -12.13
CA LEU A 624 -39.37 15.04 -13.28
C LEU A 624 -38.41 16.22 -13.05
N ARG A 625 -38.89 17.31 -12.44
CA ARG A 625 -38.03 18.46 -12.10
C ARG A 625 -36.96 18.07 -11.09
N LYS A 626 -37.33 17.30 -10.05
CA LYS A 626 -36.36 16.84 -9.05
C LYS A 626 -35.38 15.83 -9.65
N PHE A 627 -35.87 14.87 -10.42
CA PHE A 627 -35.05 13.87 -11.11
C PHE A 627 -34.03 14.53 -12.04
N ALA A 628 -34.47 15.46 -12.89
CA ALA A 628 -33.57 16.19 -13.79
C ALA A 628 -32.47 16.94 -13.02
N LYS A 629 -32.78 17.51 -11.84
CA LYS A 629 -31.80 18.17 -10.97
C LYS A 629 -30.78 17.17 -10.40
N GLU A 630 -31.22 16.02 -9.91
CA GLU A 630 -30.36 14.98 -9.33
C GLU A 630 -29.46 14.31 -10.38
N VAL A 631 -29.95 14.12 -11.61
CA VAL A 631 -29.18 13.46 -12.68
C VAL A 631 -28.38 14.43 -13.56
N PHE A 632 -28.51 15.75 -13.35
CA PHE A 632 -27.89 16.78 -14.19
C PHE A 632 -26.37 16.65 -14.30
N SER A 633 -25.68 16.34 -13.20
CA SER A 633 -24.23 16.11 -13.20
C SER A 633 -23.79 14.93 -14.08
N PHE A 634 -24.71 14.01 -14.38
CA PHE A 634 -24.45 12.81 -15.18
C PHE A 634 -24.90 12.95 -16.64
N SER A 635 -25.64 14.02 -16.99
CA SER A 635 -26.22 14.20 -18.33
C SER A 635 -25.20 14.50 -19.43
N GLY A 636 -23.94 14.83 -19.06
CA GLY A 636 -22.85 15.02 -20.02
C GLY A 636 -22.25 13.73 -20.59
N THR A 637 -22.68 12.56 -20.11
CA THR A 637 -22.16 11.27 -20.55
C THR A 637 -22.95 10.73 -21.75
N GLN A 638 -22.26 10.38 -22.85
CA GLN A 638 -22.92 9.84 -24.05
C GLN A 638 -23.46 8.41 -23.86
N THR A 639 -23.14 7.76 -22.74
CA THR A 639 -23.50 6.38 -22.42
C THR A 639 -24.76 6.26 -21.57
N LEU A 640 -25.18 7.33 -20.89
CA LEU A 640 -26.40 7.34 -20.08
C LEU A 640 -27.55 7.99 -20.84
N HIS A 641 -28.68 7.30 -20.88
CA HIS A 641 -29.94 7.81 -21.40
C HIS A 641 -30.91 8.02 -20.25
N PHE A 642 -31.75 9.05 -20.31
CA PHE A 642 -32.71 9.35 -19.26
C PHE A 642 -34.13 9.25 -19.82
N SER A 643 -34.94 8.40 -19.20
CA SER A 643 -36.33 8.21 -19.59
C SER A 643 -37.25 8.23 -18.37
N PHE A 644 -38.54 8.38 -18.59
CA PHE A 644 -39.55 8.13 -17.56
C PHE A 644 -40.62 7.16 -18.05
N LEU A 645 -41.16 6.37 -17.13
CA LEU A 645 -42.25 5.44 -17.36
C LEU A 645 -43.49 5.94 -16.62
N ASN A 646 -44.59 6.08 -17.35
CA ASN A 646 -45.87 6.44 -16.77
C ASN A 646 -46.57 5.19 -16.20
N ALA A 647 -46.60 5.08 -14.87
CA ALA A 647 -47.19 3.95 -14.15
C ALA A 647 -48.70 3.84 -14.38
N ASP A 648 -49.40 4.94 -14.66
CA ASP A 648 -50.84 4.94 -14.94
C ASP A 648 -51.13 4.30 -16.31
N LYS A 649 -50.24 4.49 -17.29
CA LYS A 649 -50.35 3.90 -18.63
C LYS A 649 -49.86 2.45 -18.69
N HIS A 650 -48.77 2.12 -17.97
CA HIS A 650 -48.11 0.81 -18.04
C HIS A 650 -48.08 0.10 -16.68
N ARG A 651 -49.23 0.01 -16.02
CA ARG A 651 -49.37 -0.51 -14.64
C ARG A 651 -48.85 -1.94 -14.45
N GLN A 652 -48.91 -2.79 -15.48
CA GLN A 652 -48.49 -4.19 -15.42
C GLN A 652 -46.99 -4.40 -15.67
N TRP A 653 -46.29 -3.41 -16.22
CA TRP A 653 -44.88 -3.56 -16.65
C TRP A 653 -43.92 -3.74 -15.47
N MET A 654 -44.09 -2.95 -14.40
CA MET A 654 -43.22 -3.00 -13.22
C MET A 654 -43.43 -4.30 -12.40
N PRO A 655 -44.66 -4.74 -12.09
CA PRO A 655 -44.89 -6.06 -11.49
C PRO A 655 -44.36 -7.21 -12.33
N ALA A 656 -44.52 -7.18 -13.66
CA ALA A 656 -43.98 -8.20 -14.56
C ALA A 656 -42.44 -8.24 -14.51
N LEU A 657 -41.78 -7.08 -14.48
CA LEU A 657 -40.32 -6.99 -14.36
C LEU A 657 -39.83 -7.58 -13.03
N LEU A 658 -40.51 -7.30 -11.92
CA LEU A 658 -40.15 -7.83 -10.60
C LEU A 658 -40.43 -9.34 -10.49
N ALA A 659 -41.55 -9.82 -11.04
CA ALA A 659 -41.89 -11.25 -11.06
C ALA A 659 -40.82 -12.08 -11.80
N LEU A 660 -40.25 -11.54 -12.89
CA LEU A 660 -39.16 -12.19 -13.64
C LEU A 660 -37.85 -12.33 -12.85
N THR A 661 -37.73 -11.72 -11.66
CA THR A 661 -36.55 -11.81 -10.79
C THR A 661 -36.75 -12.71 -9.56
N LEU A 662 -37.98 -13.15 -9.27
CA LEU A 662 -38.37 -13.76 -7.99
C LEU A 662 -38.25 -15.29 -7.90
N ASP A 663 -37.62 -15.96 -8.86
CA ASP A 663 -37.33 -17.41 -8.78
C ASP A 663 -36.17 -17.76 -7.82
N SER A 664 -35.70 -16.83 -6.97
CA SER A 664 -34.58 -17.06 -6.04
C SER A 664 -34.67 -16.32 -4.70
N ALA A 665 -35.83 -16.35 -4.04
CA ALA A 665 -35.92 -16.04 -2.61
C ALA A 665 -37.13 -16.72 -1.93
N GLN A 666 -36.88 -17.77 -1.15
CA GLN A 666 -37.83 -18.24 -0.14
C GLN A 666 -37.63 -17.43 1.16
N GLY A 667 -38.73 -16.89 1.70
CA GLY A 667 -38.91 -16.70 3.15
C GLY A 667 -39.37 -15.32 3.61
N HIS A 668 -40.66 -15.24 3.99
CA HIS A 668 -41.36 -14.18 4.75
C HIS A 668 -41.65 -12.87 3.99
N SER A 669 -42.84 -12.27 4.09
CA SER A 669 -44.04 -12.49 4.92
C SER A 669 -45.21 -11.77 4.24
N ASP A 670 -46.42 -12.21 4.55
CA ASP A 670 -47.68 -11.55 4.22
C ASP A 670 -47.65 -10.06 4.60
N ASP A 671 -47.54 -9.20 3.61
CA ASP A 671 -48.03 -7.83 3.63
C ASP A 671 -48.40 -7.50 2.18
N GLU A 672 -49.68 -7.20 1.92
CA GLU A 672 -50.16 -6.67 0.64
C GLU A 672 -49.44 -5.33 0.39
N GLU A 673 -48.26 -5.39 -0.20
CA GLU A 673 -47.44 -4.22 -0.48
C GLU A 673 -48.14 -3.41 -1.58
N SER A 674 -48.65 -2.25 -1.18
CA SER A 674 -49.39 -1.29 -1.99
C SER A 674 -48.76 -1.13 -3.38
N SER A 675 -49.60 -1.19 -4.42
CA SER A 675 -49.23 -1.17 -5.84
C SER A 675 -48.55 0.11 -6.35
N ASP A 676 -48.10 1.02 -5.48
CA ASP A 676 -47.56 2.32 -5.87
C ASP A 676 -46.03 2.31 -6.02
N HIS A 677 -45.59 2.06 -7.25
CA HIS A 677 -44.17 2.12 -7.64
C HIS A 677 -43.70 3.54 -7.99
N THR A 678 -44.51 4.56 -7.70
CA THR A 678 -44.19 5.96 -8.01
C THR A 678 -42.97 6.43 -7.23
N GLY A 679 -41.94 6.92 -7.94
CA GLY A 679 -40.68 7.41 -7.38
C GLY A 679 -39.53 6.41 -7.44
N TYR A 680 -39.74 5.20 -7.97
CA TYR A 680 -38.69 4.22 -8.19
C TYR A 680 -37.83 4.64 -9.39
N VAL A 681 -36.52 4.39 -9.33
CA VAL A 681 -35.61 4.63 -10.46
C VAL A 681 -34.91 3.33 -10.83
N LEU A 682 -34.86 3.02 -12.11
CA LEU A 682 -34.25 1.80 -12.65
C LEU A 682 -33.08 2.16 -13.55
N ALA A 683 -31.94 1.48 -13.39
CA ALA A 683 -30.84 1.55 -14.34
C ALA A 683 -30.84 0.28 -15.19
N LEU A 684 -31.29 0.39 -16.45
CA LEU A 684 -31.55 -0.74 -17.33
C LEU A 684 -30.41 -0.92 -18.35
N ASN A 685 -29.82 -2.11 -18.41
CA ASN A 685 -28.82 -2.47 -19.41
C ASN A 685 -29.41 -3.44 -20.43
N GLY A 686 -29.83 -2.91 -21.58
CA GLY A 686 -30.43 -3.66 -22.67
C GLY A 686 -29.60 -4.84 -23.17
N TYR A 687 -28.30 -4.62 -23.37
CA TYR A 687 -27.38 -5.60 -23.97
C TYR A 687 -27.07 -6.77 -23.03
N LYS A 688 -26.75 -6.48 -21.76
CA LYS A 688 -26.42 -7.51 -20.75
C LYS A 688 -27.64 -8.03 -19.99
N LYS A 689 -28.85 -7.53 -20.31
CA LYS A 689 -30.14 -7.91 -19.73
C LYS A 689 -30.13 -7.98 -18.20
N TYR A 690 -29.73 -6.87 -17.58
CA TYR A 690 -29.84 -6.70 -16.12
C TYR A 690 -30.31 -5.28 -15.80
N PHE A 691 -30.82 -5.10 -14.59
CA PHE A 691 -31.10 -3.79 -14.04
C PHE A 691 -30.64 -3.63 -12.60
N CYS A 692 -30.45 -2.37 -12.19
CA CYS A 692 -30.31 -1.99 -10.79
C CYS A 692 -31.55 -1.19 -10.37
N LEU A 693 -32.00 -1.39 -9.14
CA LEU A 693 -33.22 -0.75 -8.60
C LEU A 693 -32.89 0.24 -7.50
N PHE A 694 -33.41 1.45 -7.61
CA PHE A 694 -33.47 2.44 -6.54
C PHE A 694 -34.88 2.47 -5.95
N ARG A 695 -34.98 2.32 -4.62
CA ARG A 695 -36.23 2.47 -3.87
C ARG A 695 -36.18 3.77 -3.06
N PRO A 696 -37.22 4.61 -3.10
CA PRO A 696 -37.28 5.83 -2.30
C PRO A 696 -37.31 5.46 -0.81
N VAL A 697 -36.42 6.05 0.00
CA VAL A 697 -36.40 5.87 1.46
C VAL A 697 -37.12 7.05 2.09
N PHE A 698 -38.24 6.81 2.76
CA PHE A 698 -39.00 7.86 3.44
C PHE A 698 -38.36 8.16 4.80
N THR A 699 -37.72 9.32 4.94
CA THR A 699 -37.30 9.82 6.26
C THR A 699 -38.50 10.54 6.88
N GLY A 700 -39.25 9.84 7.73
CA GLY A 700 -40.21 10.46 8.63
C GLY A 700 -39.49 11.29 9.70
N ASP A 701 -40.12 12.39 10.09
CA ASP A 701 -39.63 13.48 10.93
C ASP A 701 -38.89 13.11 12.23
N ASP A 702 -38.03 14.05 12.64
CA ASP A 702 -37.34 14.18 13.92
C ASP A 702 -38.19 13.79 15.13
N ALA A 703 -37.88 12.65 15.76
CA ALA A 703 -38.20 12.38 17.16
C ALA A 703 -37.21 11.38 17.79
N SER A 704 -36.40 11.90 18.72
CA SER A 704 -35.75 11.23 19.86
C SER A 704 -34.53 10.31 19.62
N GLU A 705 -33.35 10.91 19.79
CA GLU A 705 -32.30 10.33 20.64
C GLU A 705 -32.86 10.12 22.07
N ALA A 706 -32.96 8.88 22.53
CA ALA A 706 -32.78 8.52 23.95
C ALA A 706 -32.81 7.00 24.18
N SER A 707 -31.63 6.47 24.49
CA SER A 707 -31.38 5.39 25.45
C SER A 707 -31.73 3.93 25.14
N ALA A 708 -30.77 3.10 25.53
CA ALA A 708 -30.83 1.67 25.63
C ALA A 708 -31.84 1.16 26.68
N THR A 709 -32.04 -0.16 26.62
CA THR A 709 -32.62 -1.10 27.61
C THR A 709 -34.14 -1.41 27.59
N ARG A 710 -34.36 -2.70 27.26
CA ARG A 710 -35.23 -3.71 27.91
C ARG A 710 -36.76 -3.69 27.71
N SER A 711 -37.18 -4.87 27.25
CA SER A 711 -38.31 -5.72 27.70
C SER A 711 -39.76 -5.36 27.36
N ARG A 712 -40.38 -6.34 26.66
CA ARG A 712 -41.77 -6.81 26.72
C ARG A 712 -42.68 -6.14 27.76
N SER A 713 -43.84 -5.64 27.31
CA SER A 713 -45.16 -6.10 27.79
C SER A 713 -46.33 -5.40 27.06
N HIS A 714 -47.44 -6.14 26.98
CA HIS A 714 -48.76 -5.85 26.42
C HIS A 714 -49.56 -4.75 27.14
N SER A 715 -50.40 -4.01 26.39
CA SER A 715 -51.88 -3.78 26.59
C SER A 715 -52.34 -2.54 25.79
N ARG A 716 -53.32 -2.65 24.86
CA ARG A 716 -54.77 -2.23 24.96
C ARG A 716 -54.97 -0.79 25.48
N GLU A 717 -55.84 0.09 24.98
CA GLU A 717 -56.95 0.11 24.00
C GLU A 717 -57.33 1.61 23.77
N ASP A 718 -58.22 1.88 22.80
CA ASP A 718 -59.01 3.12 22.55
C ASP A 718 -58.28 4.38 22.02
N GLY A 719 -58.82 5.19 21.10
CA GLY A 719 -60.13 5.24 20.45
C GLY A 719 -60.42 6.67 19.94
N SER A 720 -60.68 6.78 18.62
CA SER A 720 -61.42 7.85 17.92
C SER A 720 -60.79 9.25 17.66
N GLY A 721 -60.82 9.63 16.38
CA GLY A 721 -61.30 10.95 15.94
C GLY A 721 -60.28 11.97 15.45
N SER A 722 -60.09 12.10 14.13
CA SER A 722 -60.56 13.27 13.35
C SER A 722 -59.87 13.39 11.99
N ARG A 723 -60.66 13.17 10.94
CA ARG A 723 -60.35 13.46 9.55
C ARG A 723 -60.34 14.98 9.35
N ARG A 724 -59.16 15.61 9.22
CA ARG A 724 -58.98 16.93 8.57
C ARG A 724 -57.49 17.32 8.38
N ALA A 725 -56.73 16.53 7.61
CA ALA A 725 -55.37 16.92 7.20
C ALA A 725 -54.92 16.38 5.83
N SER A 726 -55.85 15.93 4.98
CA SER A 726 -55.54 15.07 3.82
C SER A 726 -55.08 15.80 2.53
N SER A 727 -55.00 17.13 2.48
CA SER A 727 -54.66 17.82 1.21
C SER A 727 -53.33 18.57 1.20
N ARG A 728 -52.62 18.66 2.33
CA ARG A 728 -51.29 19.33 2.42
C ARG A 728 -50.12 18.36 2.66
N ALA A 729 -50.40 17.14 3.11
CA ALA A 729 -49.40 16.11 3.35
C ALA A 729 -48.86 15.45 2.07
N THR A 730 -49.67 15.34 1.01
CA THR A 730 -49.28 14.59 -0.21
C THR A 730 -48.21 15.28 -1.06
N SER A 731 -48.04 16.61 -1.01
CA SER A 731 -47.01 17.30 -1.79
C SER A 731 -45.62 17.25 -1.14
N LEU A 732 -45.55 17.26 0.18
CA LEU A 732 -44.28 17.19 0.94
C LEU A 732 -43.65 15.80 0.82
N GLU A 733 -44.46 14.74 0.86
CA GLU A 733 -43.98 13.35 0.70
C GLU A 733 -43.35 13.08 -0.68
N VAL A 734 -43.91 13.67 -1.74
CA VAL A 734 -43.40 13.51 -3.12
C VAL A 734 -42.04 14.19 -3.30
N HIS A 735 -41.80 15.30 -2.59
CA HIS A 735 -40.52 16.00 -2.65
C HIS A 735 -39.37 15.20 -2.05
N HIS A 736 -39.59 14.30 -1.10
CA HIS A 736 -38.51 13.52 -0.46
C HIS A 736 -38.19 12.19 -1.16
N LYS A 737 -39.05 11.69 -2.05
CA LYS A 737 -38.87 10.36 -2.69
C LYS A 737 -37.53 10.18 -3.42
N LEU A 738 -36.96 11.22 -4.03
CA LEU A 738 -35.68 11.13 -4.76
C LEU A 738 -34.46 11.63 -3.96
N ASP A 739 -34.59 11.82 -2.65
CA ASP A 739 -33.42 12.13 -1.81
C ASP A 739 -32.40 10.98 -1.88
N ARG A 740 -31.11 11.32 -1.97
CA ARG A 740 -29.99 10.37 -2.15
C ARG A 740 -29.91 9.68 -3.52
N LEU A 741 -30.74 10.07 -4.50
CA LEU A 741 -30.62 9.54 -5.86
C LEU A 741 -29.23 9.85 -6.46
N GLY A 742 -28.68 11.05 -6.25
CA GLY A 742 -27.32 11.39 -6.67
C GLY A 742 -26.26 10.41 -6.17
N LEU A 743 -26.28 10.06 -4.87
CA LEU A 743 -25.35 9.08 -4.27
C LEU A 743 -25.56 7.67 -4.86
N TRP A 744 -26.81 7.28 -5.12
CA TRP A 744 -27.09 6.01 -5.79
C TRP A 744 -26.55 5.98 -7.23
N MET A 745 -26.64 7.10 -7.95
CA MET A 745 -26.06 7.26 -9.29
C MET A 745 -24.52 7.18 -9.28
N GLU A 746 -23.85 7.73 -8.27
CA GLU A 746 -22.39 7.57 -8.11
C GLU A 746 -22.01 6.09 -7.94
N ARG A 747 -22.70 5.37 -7.06
CA ARG A 747 -22.49 3.92 -6.85
C ARG A 747 -22.82 3.08 -8.09
N LEU A 748 -23.80 3.51 -8.90
CA LEU A 748 -24.08 2.90 -10.19
C LEU A 748 -22.89 3.02 -11.13
N MET A 749 -22.26 4.20 -11.19
CA MET A 749 -21.09 4.47 -12.04
C MET A 749 -19.83 3.75 -11.54
N GLU A 750 -19.66 3.60 -10.23
CA GLU A 750 -18.61 2.76 -9.63
C GLU A 750 -18.85 1.25 -9.86
N GLY A 751 -20.07 0.86 -10.22
CA GLY A 751 -20.44 -0.53 -10.49
C GLY A 751 -20.69 -1.38 -9.24
N THR A 752 -20.88 -0.76 -8.08
CA THR A 752 -21.03 -1.44 -6.76
C THR A 752 -22.46 -1.88 -6.43
N LEU A 753 -23.44 -1.51 -7.28
CA LEU A 753 -24.86 -1.87 -7.08
C LEU A 753 -25.17 -3.32 -7.47
N THR A 754 -26.15 -3.89 -6.78
CA THR A 754 -26.71 -5.22 -7.07
C THR A 754 -27.39 -5.24 -8.44
N ARG A 755 -27.00 -6.18 -9.29
CA ARG A 755 -27.52 -6.34 -10.65
C ARG A 755 -28.51 -7.49 -10.70
N LEU A 756 -29.78 -7.18 -10.91
CA LEU A 756 -30.85 -8.15 -11.10
C LEU A 756 -30.91 -8.53 -12.58
N ARG A 757 -30.62 -9.80 -12.90
CA ARG A 757 -30.63 -10.29 -14.29
C ARG A 757 -32.05 -10.68 -14.70
N VAL A 758 -32.36 -10.45 -15.97
CA VAL A 758 -33.67 -10.79 -16.56
C VAL A 758 -33.43 -11.61 -17.83
N HIS A 759 -34.22 -12.66 -18.03
CA HIS A 759 -34.11 -13.49 -19.24
C HIS A 759 -34.62 -12.76 -20.50
N ALA A 760 -35.69 -11.98 -20.34
CA ALA A 760 -36.29 -11.11 -21.36
C ALA A 760 -36.88 -9.86 -20.71
N TRP A 761 -36.97 -8.77 -21.47
CA TRP A 761 -37.64 -7.54 -21.02
C TRP A 761 -39.16 -7.66 -21.27
N PRO A 762 -40.02 -7.30 -20.30
CA PRO A 762 -41.48 -7.39 -20.47
C PRO A 762 -41.98 -6.42 -21.55
N SER A 763 -43.03 -6.79 -22.30
CA SER A 763 -43.63 -5.87 -23.28
C SER A 763 -44.37 -4.74 -22.58
N LEU A 764 -44.36 -3.54 -23.18
CA LEU A 764 -45.20 -2.42 -22.74
C LEU A 764 -46.67 -2.54 -23.22
N ASP A 765 -46.92 -3.41 -24.20
CA ASP A 765 -48.24 -3.70 -24.77
C ASP A 765 -49.08 -4.62 -23.86
N PRO A 766 -50.36 -4.28 -23.58
CA PRO A 766 -51.29 -5.14 -22.85
C PRO A 766 -51.93 -6.26 -23.70
N ALA A 767 -51.61 -6.38 -25.00
CA ALA A 767 -52.39 -7.16 -25.96
C ALA A 767 -51.85 -8.56 -26.33
N HIS A 768 -50.69 -8.98 -25.84
CA HIS A 768 -50.15 -10.32 -26.13
C HIS A 768 -49.81 -11.11 -24.87
N GLY A 769 -50.85 -11.57 -24.18
CA GLY A 769 -50.75 -12.69 -23.25
C GLY A 769 -51.34 -13.95 -23.88
N SER A 770 -50.52 -14.77 -24.56
CA SER A 770 -50.69 -16.22 -24.78
C SER A 770 -49.81 -16.71 -25.94
N ALA A 771 -49.17 -17.88 -25.74
CA ALA A 771 -48.24 -18.61 -26.63
C ALA A 771 -46.81 -18.02 -26.65
N GLU A 772 -45.75 -18.76 -26.35
CA GLU A 772 -45.45 -20.15 -26.67
C GLU A 772 -44.85 -20.93 -25.48
N SER A 773 -45.31 -22.18 -25.39
CA SER A 773 -44.78 -23.32 -24.65
C SER A 773 -43.45 -23.83 -25.22
#